data_AF-A0AAD4M8I6-F1
#
_entry.id   AF-A0AAD4M8I6-F1
#
_cell.length_a   1.000
_cell.length_b   1.000
_cell.length_c   1.000
_cell.angle_alpha   90.00
_cell.angle_beta   90.00
_cell.angle_gamma   90.00
#
_symmetry.space_group_name_H-M   'P 1'
#
loop_
_entity.id
_entity.type
_entity.pdbx_description
1 polymer ?
#
loop_
_entity_poly.entity_id
_entity_poly.type
_entity_poly.pdbx_seq_one_letter_code
_entity_poly.pdbx_strand_id
1 'polypeptide(L)'
;MSVRAFTLFTYNPKAQNWLPVVTYPILFLSLQVLGSFHPSSDSIPFSPSELATVEALKLIFNVIIRYQSGDRFFRQAQRQSASVLWDASGGVEEQPLRGLTSQDGDEIVSLGAGVSQQPLDGEPTIRSWLTVVCSAVVWASSAYIFTSALFFFDAATVHFAAATSTALVLFGLYAFTGRPITAPVSQSIALQLLGILLAKLALSHSSQSSLTPIFILLSVAFSSTCNVLIIDNVYHSHSSASVNRLNTVLFFSGLCLHVAICVSQAFLSSSAELIPEWSLRRISALIIRARLDWTILSVIRVSLRHMVLSLTVMTGSAVALWASISYVSKELYKSHRLYDTAEYEPSVPTRRRRAIAWAIFIFLGLSSSILGAIETVTFRSEHSLAALDILSGLGQPACERRPLPFSPLSASHSHNYRHFDDVLLIIFFSHARYDTNLDTIAKYTRNTFRIFCLLARRIAKTLDSITRTMYLWNEHPCYDGYLWAPFDTLLNVPRLQLFDQNKFWYHSPFGRYVPNQALDPSANANASFHAPPANISPDPANMTTPWKGWGEDWWWGSPHVGLPVCMPALEKVPEAQRERLAALTGERDRLIGGSADTMYIPGRHRATFMSILALFLQTNCFLEIAAPTALHLALPHDEDILYVDHWWIWQPPFDTAFVRGKWAEGREVDTFHAFHWGEPSGKGGVWEPHPERVADVRRLLQDSAARQGILFPKLRG
;
A
#
# COMPACT_ATOMS: atom_id res chain seq x y z
N MET A 1 26.21 -26.82 -19.88
CA MET A 1 25.37 -27.73 -20.69
C MET A 1 23.91 -27.26 -20.90
N SER A 2 23.49 -26.06 -20.47
CA SER A 2 22.05 -25.69 -20.43
C SER A 2 21.48 -24.85 -21.60
N VAL A 3 22.27 -24.45 -22.61
CA VAL A 3 21.80 -23.54 -23.68
C VAL A 3 21.30 -24.29 -24.93
N ARG A 4 21.72 -25.54 -25.15
CA ARG A 4 21.34 -26.34 -26.34
C ARG A 4 20.00 -27.08 -26.22
N ALA A 5 19.49 -27.31 -25.01
CA ALA A 5 18.23 -28.04 -24.82
C ALA A 5 16.99 -27.18 -25.11
N PHE A 6 17.09 -25.84 -24.99
CA PHE A 6 15.94 -24.94 -25.17
C PHE A 6 15.71 -24.48 -26.61
N THR A 7 16.76 -24.49 -27.45
CA THR A 7 16.67 -24.13 -28.87
C THR A 7 15.89 -25.14 -29.71
N LEU A 8 15.73 -26.38 -29.23
CA LEU A 8 14.97 -27.43 -29.90
C LEU A 8 13.44 -27.26 -29.78
N PHE A 9 12.93 -26.48 -28.83
CA PHE A 9 11.49 -26.24 -28.67
C PHE A 9 10.96 -25.04 -29.48
N THR A 10 11.83 -24.23 -30.09
CA THR A 10 11.44 -22.94 -30.71
C THR A 10 11.23 -22.97 -32.24
N TYR A 11 11.40 -24.12 -32.91
CA TYR A 11 11.35 -24.18 -34.38
C TYR A 11 10.01 -24.65 -34.98
N ASN A 12 8.93 -24.68 -34.20
CA ASN A 12 7.59 -24.98 -34.74
C ASN A 12 6.68 -23.73 -34.68
N PRO A 13 6.46 -23.02 -35.81
CA PRO A 13 5.65 -21.81 -35.85
C PRO A 13 4.18 -22.03 -35.48
N LYS A 14 3.68 -23.29 -35.52
CA LYS A 14 2.33 -23.61 -35.04
C LYS A 14 2.27 -23.66 -33.50
N ALA A 15 3.34 -24.06 -32.81
CA ALA A 15 3.37 -24.14 -31.34
C ALA A 15 3.45 -22.75 -30.67
N GLN A 16 4.06 -21.77 -31.34
CA GLN A 16 4.19 -20.38 -30.85
C GLN A 16 2.84 -19.68 -30.61
N ASN A 17 1.80 -20.02 -31.37
CA ASN A 17 0.48 -19.39 -31.23
C ASN A 17 -0.37 -19.96 -30.08
N TRP A 18 -0.08 -21.20 -29.64
CA TRP A 18 -0.82 -21.86 -28.56
C TRP A 18 -0.20 -21.64 -27.18
N LEU A 19 1.09 -21.30 -27.13
CA LEU A 19 1.83 -21.14 -25.89
C LEU A 19 1.20 -20.09 -24.94
N PRO A 20 0.77 -18.89 -25.38
CA PRO A 20 0.15 -17.92 -24.47
C PRO A 20 -1.23 -18.36 -23.96
N VAL A 21 -2.01 -19.06 -24.80
CA VAL A 21 -3.38 -19.51 -24.50
C VAL A 21 -3.39 -20.64 -23.47
N VAL A 22 -2.38 -21.50 -23.47
CA VAL A 22 -2.27 -22.64 -22.55
C VAL A 22 -1.48 -22.29 -21.28
N THR A 23 -0.44 -21.45 -21.41
CA THR A 23 0.44 -21.13 -20.28
C THR A 23 -0.24 -20.22 -19.25
N TYR A 24 -1.17 -19.35 -19.66
CA TYR A 24 -1.85 -18.43 -18.74
C TYR A 24 -2.87 -19.14 -17.82
N PRO A 25 -3.78 -20.02 -18.29
CA PRO A 25 -4.63 -20.81 -17.40
C PRO A 25 -3.84 -21.69 -16.46
N ILE A 26 -2.72 -22.28 -16.92
CA ILE A 26 -1.85 -23.11 -16.08
C ILE A 26 -1.15 -22.28 -15.01
N LEU A 27 -0.62 -21.10 -15.35
CA LEU A 27 -0.01 -20.20 -14.37
C LEU A 27 -1.04 -19.63 -13.40
N PHE A 28 -2.25 -19.29 -13.86
CA PHE A 28 -3.36 -18.84 -13.02
C PHE A 28 -3.82 -19.94 -12.07
N LEU A 29 -4.02 -21.16 -12.57
CA LEU A 29 -4.33 -22.34 -11.76
C LEU A 29 -3.19 -22.65 -10.79
N SER A 30 -1.93 -22.51 -11.20
CA SER A 30 -0.77 -22.68 -10.31
C SER A 30 -0.74 -21.60 -9.22
N LEU A 31 -1.16 -20.37 -9.52
CA LEU A 31 -1.31 -19.27 -8.56
C LEU A 31 -2.44 -19.52 -7.56
N GLN A 32 -3.58 -20.03 -8.06
CA GLN A 32 -4.71 -20.43 -7.23
C GLN A 32 -4.34 -21.62 -6.34
N VAL A 33 -3.63 -22.61 -6.89
CA VAL A 33 -3.17 -23.82 -6.20
C VAL A 33 -2.08 -23.47 -5.18
N LEU A 34 -1.08 -22.66 -5.52
CA LEU A 34 -0.07 -22.16 -4.57
C LEU A 34 -0.66 -21.22 -3.52
N GLY A 35 -1.75 -20.51 -3.84
CA GLY A 35 -2.54 -19.73 -2.88
C GLY A 35 -3.49 -20.58 -2.02
N SER A 36 -3.73 -21.84 -2.39
CA SER A 36 -4.61 -22.78 -1.66
C SER A 36 -3.87 -23.94 -0.98
N PHE A 37 -2.56 -24.07 -1.18
CA PHE A 37 -1.67 -24.92 -0.38
C PHE A 37 -1.36 -24.30 0.99
N HIS A 38 -2.43 -24.06 1.74
CA HIS A 38 -2.65 -24.15 3.18
C HIS A 38 -3.92 -23.33 3.44
N PRO A 39 -5.09 -23.96 3.64
CA PRO A 39 -6.29 -23.23 4.00
C PRO A 39 -6.15 -22.78 5.46
N SER A 40 -5.39 -21.71 5.71
CA SER A 40 -5.72 -20.82 6.81
C SER A 40 -6.98 -20.06 6.41
N SER A 41 -7.92 -19.88 7.33
CA SER A 41 -9.17 -19.12 7.14
C SER A 41 -9.00 -17.65 6.72
N ASP A 42 -7.76 -17.18 6.52
CA ASP A 42 -7.37 -15.85 6.07
C ASP A 42 -6.89 -15.83 4.60
N SER A 43 -7.49 -16.62 3.70
CA SER A 43 -7.25 -16.40 2.27
C SER A 43 -7.83 -15.03 1.88
N ILE A 44 -6.93 -14.10 1.57
CA ILE A 44 -7.22 -12.72 1.20
C ILE A 44 -8.24 -12.74 0.04
N PRO A 45 -9.48 -12.26 0.22
CA PRO A 45 -10.35 -12.04 -0.92
C PRO A 45 -9.71 -10.95 -1.78
N PHE A 46 -9.59 -11.19 -3.09
CA PHE A 46 -9.22 -10.15 -4.04
C PHE A 46 -10.03 -8.89 -3.74
N SER A 47 -9.35 -7.75 -3.60
CA SER A 47 -10.03 -6.46 -3.45
C SER A 47 -11.01 -6.26 -4.61
N PRO A 48 -12.11 -5.51 -4.44
CA PRO A 48 -13.06 -5.25 -5.52
C PRO A 48 -12.39 -4.72 -6.81
N SER A 49 -11.29 -3.98 -6.69
CA SER A 49 -10.45 -3.54 -7.80
C SER A 49 -9.67 -4.68 -8.48
N GLU A 50 -9.13 -5.63 -7.72
CA GLU A 50 -8.46 -6.81 -8.26
C GLU A 50 -9.47 -7.76 -8.90
N LEU A 51 -10.65 -7.93 -8.28
CA LEU A 51 -11.74 -8.73 -8.84
C LEU A 51 -12.29 -8.09 -10.13
N ALA A 52 -12.45 -6.76 -10.17
CA ALA A 52 -12.82 -6.04 -11.38
C ALA A 52 -11.76 -6.15 -12.48
N THR A 53 -10.47 -6.17 -12.10
CA THR A 53 -9.37 -6.40 -13.04
C THR A 53 -9.42 -7.83 -13.59
N VAL A 54 -9.70 -8.83 -12.74
CA VAL A 54 -9.88 -10.22 -13.14
C VAL A 54 -11.08 -10.40 -14.05
N GLU A 55 -12.22 -9.77 -13.76
CA GLU A 55 -13.42 -9.82 -14.62
C GLU A 55 -13.21 -9.09 -15.95
N ALA A 56 -12.52 -7.94 -15.94
CA ALA A 56 -12.12 -7.25 -17.17
C ALA A 56 -11.20 -8.13 -18.03
N LEU A 57 -10.25 -8.83 -17.42
CA LEU A 57 -9.38 -9.79 -18.11
C LEU A 57 -10.19 -10.96 -18.67
N LYS A 58 -11.12 -11.56 -17.91
CA LYS A 58 -12.02 -12.63 -18.39
C LYS A 58 -12.83 -12.18 -19.60
N LEU A 59 -13.39 -10.97 -19.59
CA LEU A 59 -14.16 -10.41 -20.70
C LEU A 59 -13.29 -10.24 -21.94
N ILE A 60 -12.08 -9.69 -21.78
CA ILE A 60 -11.10 -9.53 -22.86
C ILE A 60 -10.75 -10.90 -23.47
N PHE A 61 -10.52 -11.93 -22.65
CA PHE A 61 -10.22 -13.27 -23.15
C PHE A 61 -11.41 -13.94 -23.86
N ASN A 62 -12.64 -13.76 -23.37
CA ASN A 62 -13.84 -14.31 -24.01
C ASN A 62 -14.05 -13.70 -25.41
N VAL A 63 -13.77 -12.41 -25.57
CA VAL A 63 -13.83 -11.71 -26.87
C VAL A 63 -12.74 -12.23 -27.82
N ILE A 64 -11.51 -12.43 -27.33
CA ILE A 64 -10.41 -12.99 -28.13
C ILE A 64 -10.72 -14.42 -28.59
N ILE A 65 -11.28 -15.27 -27.72
CA ILE A 65 -11.64 -16.66 -28.05
C ILE A 65 -12.76 -16.71 -29.10
N ARG A 66 -13.83 -15.92 -28.94
CA ARG A 66 -14.92 -15.84 -29.93
C ARG A 66 -14.46 -15.30 -31.29
N TYR A 67 -13.49 -14.39 -31.30
CA TYR A 67 -12.97 -13.83 -32.53
C TYR A 67 -12.02 -14.79 -33.27
N GLN A 68 -11.17 -15.54 -32.57
CA GLN A 68 -10.33 -16.57 -33.18
C GLN A 68 -11.14 -17.74 -33.76
N SER A 69 -12.33 -18.02 -33.22
CA SER A 69 -13.28 -18.93 -33.88
C SER A 69 -13.89 -18.35 -35.17
N GLY A 70 -13.98 -17.02 -35.29
CA GLY A 70 -14.48 -16.31 -36.49
C GLY A 70 -13.45 -16.11 -37.61
N ASP A 71 -12.15 -16.03 -37.30
CA ASP A 71 -11.06 -15.80 -38.28
C ASP A 71 -10.88 -16.95 -39.29
N ARG A 72 -11.47 -18.14 -39.02
CA ARG A 72 -11.54 -19.22 -40.02
C ARG A 72 -12.47 -18.89 -41.19
N PHE A 73 -13.46 -18.01 -40.99
CA PHE A 73 -14.42 -17.64 -42.03
C PHE A 73 -13.83 -16.60 -43.02
N PHE A 74 -12.97 -15.70 -42.54
CA PHE A 74 -12.40 -14.61 -43.35
C PHE A 74 -11.21 -15.04 -44.23
N ARG A 75 -10.38 -15.99 -43.78
CA ARG A 75 -9.26 -16.50 -44.61
C ARG A 75 -9.73 -17.26 -45.85
N GLN A 76 -10.99 -17.69 -45.90
CA GLN A 76 -11.58 -18.32 -47.08
C GLN A 76 -12.05 -17.28 -48.11
N ALA A 77 -12.42 -16.07 -47.69
CA ALA A 77 -12.79 -14.97 -48.59
C ALA A 77 -11.56 -14.27 -49.22
N GLN A 78 -10.46 -14.13 -48.47
CA GLN A 78 -9.29 -13.38 -48.94
C GLN A 78 -8.42 -14.14 -49.97
N ARG A 79 -8.58 -15.46 -50.12
CA ARG A 79 -7.93 -16.23 -51.20
C ARG A 79 -8.56 -16.02 -52.57
N GLN A 80 -9.72 -15.38 -52.67
CA GLN A 80 -10.41 -15.14 -53.95
C GLN A 80 -10.13 -13.76 -54.56
N SER A 81 -9.40 -12.85 -53.88
CA SER A 81 -9.25 -11.45 -54.35
C SER A 81 -7.82 -10.99 -54.67
N ALA A 82 -6.83 -11.88 -54.63
CA ALA A 82 -5.44 -11.53 -54.95
C ALA A 82 -5.07 -11.91 -56.40
N SER A 83 -5.65 -11.21 -57.37
CA SER A 83 -5.20 -11.24 -58.77
C SER A 83 -5.43 -9.89 -59.47
N VAL A 84 -4.87 -8.80 -58.93
CA VAL A 84 -4.69 -7.55 -59.69
C VAL A 84 -3.39 -6.90 -59.24
N LEU A 85 -2.38 -6.97 -60.11
CA LEU A 85 -1.06 -6.35 -59.97
C LEU A 85 -1.13 -4.96 -60.64
N TRP A 86 -0.88 -3.90 -59.89
CA TRP A 86 -0.67 -2.56 -60.45
C TRP A 86 0.83 -2.24 -60.41
N ASP A 87 1.40 -2.08 -61.60
CA ASP A 87 2.76 -1.62 -61.84
C ASP A 87 2.71 -0.10 -62.05
N ALA A 88 3.57 0.64 -61.35
CA ALA A 88 3.69 2.09 -61.43
C ALA A 88 5.17 2.48 -61.26
N SER A 89 5.92 2.36 -62.36
CA SER A 89 7.23 2.98 -62.52
C SER A 89 7.03 4.47 -62.85
N GLY A 90 7.49 5.33 -61.94
CA GLY A 90 7.52 6.77 -62.10
C GLY A 90 8.65 7.21 -63.03
N GLY A 91 8.36 8.23 -63.84
CA GLY A 91 9.30 8.92 -64.71
C GLY A 91 10.41 9.62 -63.92
N VAL A 92 11.64 9.40 -64.39
CA VAL A 92 12.85 10.10 -63.96
C VAL A 92 13.01 11.34 -64.83
N GLU A 93 13.09 12.49 -64.18
CA GLU A 93 13.49 13.78 -64.74
C GLU A 93 14.98 13.98 -64.37
N GLU A 94 15.89 13.91 -65.34
CA GLU A 94 17.29 14.33 -65.17
C GLU A 94 17.80 15.15 -66.37
N GLN A 95 18.75 16.01 -66.03
CA GLN A 95 19.27 17.22 -66.68
C GLN A 95 20.00 17.03 -68.03
N PRO A 96 20.24 18.12 -68.79
CA PRO A 96 20.81 18.06 -70.13
C PRO A 96 22.34 17.86 -70.14
N LEU A 97 22.77 16.79 -70.83
CA LEU A 97 24.17 16.52 -71.19
C LEU A 97 24.56 17.27 -72.47
N ARG A 98 25.59 18.12 -72.36
CA ARG A 98 26.38 18.61 -73.50
C ARG A 98 27.36 17.53 -73.95
N GLY A 99 27.27 17.24 -75.24
CA GLY A 99 28.12 16.46 -76.16
C GLY A 99 29.47 15.91 -75.70
N LEU A 100 29.74 14.68 -76.14
CA LEU A 100 30.87 14.35 -77.01
C LEU A 100 30.70 12.93 -77.60
N THR A 101 30.44 12.91 -78.90
CA THR A 101 30.88 11.95 -79.94
C THR A 101 31.27 10.52 -79.57
N SER A 102 30.43 9.60 -80.05
CA SER A 102 30.75 8.39 -80.82
C SER A 102 32.20 7.88 -80.81
N GLN A 103 32.39 6.65 -80.32
CA GLN A 103 33.05 5.63 -81.13
C GLN A 103 32.59 4.23 -80.72
N ASP A 104 32.18 3.48 -81.75
CA ASP A 104 31.75 2.09 -81.73
C ASP A 104 32.81 1.14 -81.16
N GLY A 105 32.34 0.04 -80.57
CA GLY A 105 33.15 -1.13 -80.27
C GLY A 105 32.41 -2.11 -79.37
N ASP A 106 31.92 -3.18 -80.00
CA ASP A 106 31.29 -4.36 -79.42
C ASP A 106 31.94 -4.86 -78.11
N GLU A 107 31.14 -5.40 -77.19
CA GLU A 107 31.35 -6.76 -76.64
C GLU A 107 30.27 -7.19 -75.63
N ILE A 108 29.58 -8.28 -76.02
CA ILE A 108 29.23 -9.46 -75.21
C ILE A 108 28.22 -9.28 -74.06
N VAL A 109 26.99 -9.68 -74.43
CA VAL A 109 25.95 -10.26 -73.56
C VAL A 109 26.53 -11.29 -72.59
N SER A 110 26.40 -11.01 -71.30
CA SER A 110 26.49 -12.02 -70.24
C SER A 110 25.24 -11.91 -69.36
N LEU A 111 24.35 -12.91 -69.47
CA LEU A 111 23.27 -13.15 -68.52
C LEU A 111 23.87 -13.44 -67.14
N GLY A 112 24.03 -12.39 -66.33
CA GLY A 112 24.29 -12.51 -64.90
C GLY A 112 23.01 -12.92 -64.19
N ALA A 113 22.92 -14.18 -63.81
CA ALA A 113 21.92 -14.66 -62.85
C ALA A 113 21.98 -13.78 -61.60
N GLY A 114 20.93 -12.96 -61.41
CA GLY A 114 20.73 -12.19 -60.20
C GLY A 114 20.51 -13.13 -59.02
N VAL A 115 21.60 -13.56 -58.40
CA VAL A 115 21.57 -14.13 -57.06
C VAL A 115 21.04 -13.02 -56.16
N SER A 116 19.76 -13.12 -55.82
CA SER A 116 19.16 -12.40 -54.71
C SER A 116 19.97 -12.78 -53.48
N GLN A 117 21.01 -11.99 -53.17
CA GLN A 117 21.69 -12.05 -51.89
C GLN A 117 20.63 -11.72 -50.86
N GLN A 118 20.04 -12.77 -50.27
CA GLN A 118 19.33 -12.63 -49.02
C GLN A 118 20.25 -11.85 -48.10
N PRO A 119 19.84 -10.67 -47.60
CA PRO A 119 20.66 -9.90 -46.70
C PRO A 119 21.00 -10.83 -45.54
N LEU A 120 22.26 -11.24 -45.43
CA LEU A 120 22.74 -12.00 -44.30
C LEU A 120 22.34 -11.19 -43.07
N ASP A 121 21.56 -11.81 -42.18
CA ASP A 121 21.15 -11.26 -40.90
C ASP A 121 22.42 -10.84 -40.13
N GLY A 122 22.84 -9.59 -40.34
CA GLY A 122 24.07 -9.06 -39.77
C GLY A 122 23.98 -9.17 -38.26
N GLU A 123 25.03 -9.75 -37.65
CA GLU A 123 25.05 -9.90 -36.21
C GLU A 123 24.88 -8.53 -35.53
N PRO A 124 24.04 -8.43 -34.48
CA PRO A 124 23.82 -7.19 -33.76
C PRO A 124 25.15 -6.62 -33.25
N THR A 125 25.43 -5.37 -33.59
CA THR A 125 26.66 -4.69 -33.18
C THR A 125 26.73 -4.56 -31.65
N ILE A 126 27.94 -4.47 -31.09
CA ILE A 126 28.15 -4.27 -29.64
C ILE A 126 27.35 -3.06 -29.10
N ARG A 127 27.21 -1.99 -29.91
CA ARG A 127 26.41 -0.80 -29.57
C ARG A 127 24.92 -1.12 -29.43
N SER A 128 24.40 -1.98 -30.30
CA SER A 128 23.02 -2.47 -30.24
C SER A 128 22.79 -3.28 -28.96
N TRP A 129 23.68 -4.22 -28.62
CA TRP A 129 23.61 -4.97 -27.37
C TRP A 129 23.69 -4.09 -26.12
N LEU A 130 24.59 -3.11 -26.10
CA LEU A 130 24.70 -2.18 -24.98
C LEU A 130 23.40 -1.39 -24.79
N THR A 131 22.78 -0.94 -25.88
CA THR A 131 21.50 -0.21 -25.83
C THR A 131 20.39 -1.10 -25.23
N VAL A 132 20.33 -2.37 -25.63
CA VAL A 132 19.36 -3.34 -25.09
C VAL A 132 19.59 -3.59 -23.59
N VAL A 133 20.84 -3.74 -23.16
CA VAL A 133 21.16 -3.91 -21.72
C VAL A 133 20.79 -2.65 -20.93
N CYS A 134 21.12 -1.46 -21.41
CA CYS A 134 20.71 -0.20 -20.76
C CYS A 134 19.18 -0.08 -20.65
N SER A 135 18.46 -0.52 -21.68
CA SER A 135 16.98 -0.55 -21.68
C SER A 135 16.43 -1.44 -20.57
N ALA A 136 17.03 -2.62 -20.39
CA ALA A 136 16.63 -3.54 -19.34
C ALA A 136 16.91 -3.00 -17.93
N VAL A 137 18.01 -2.27 -17.75
CA VAL A 137 18.33 -1.59 -16.49
C VAL A 137 17.29 -0.52 -16.17
N VAL A 138 16.92 0.30 -17.15
CA VAL A 138 15.91 1.35 -16.97
C VAL A 138 14.54 0.74 -16.72
N TRP A 139 14.17 -0.33 -17.44
CA TRP A 139 12.92 -1.04 -17.20
C TRP A 139 12.85 -1.58 -15.77
N ALA A 140 13.92 -2.24 -15.32
CA ALA A 140 13.97 -2.81 -13.98
C ALA A 140 13.95 -1.75 -12.87
N SER A 141 14.67 -0.65 -13.09
CA SER A 141 14.63 0.50 -12.18
C SER A 141 13.23 1.13 -12.13
N SER A 142 12.56 1.26 -13.28
CA SER A 142 11.21 1.82 -13.36
C SER A 142 10.18 0.97 -12.63
N ALA A 143 10.24 -0.35 -12.78
CA ALA A 143 9.36 -1.27 -12.06
C ALA A 143 9.63 -1.24 -10.55
N TYR A 144 10.90 -1.18 -10.13
CA TYR A 144 11.25 -1.02 -8.72
C TYR A 144 10.71 0.29 -8.11
N ILE A 145 10.89 1.42 -8.80
CA ILE A 145 10.38 2.74 -8.38
C ILE A 145 8.85 2.72 -8.30
N PHE A 146 8.18 2.11 -9.29
CA PHE A 146 6.73 1.98 -9.31
C PHE A 146 6.21 1.16 -8.12
N THR A 147 6.82 0.00 -7.84
CA THR A 147 6.45 -0.83 -6.68
C THR A 147 6.76 -0.11 -5.37
N SER A 148 7.87 0.63 -5.29
CA SER A 148 8.22 1.44 -4.12
C SER A 148 7.18 2.53 -3.87
N ALA A 149 6.72 3.22 -4.92
CA ALA A 149 5.68 4.23 -4.80
C ALA A 149 4.34 3.66 -4.28
N LEU A 150 3.97 2.44 -4.66
CA LEU A 150 2.76 1.78 -4.14
C LEU A 150 2.80 1.49 -2.63
N PHE A 151 3.98 1.51 -1.99
CA PHE A 151 4.06 1.43 -0.53
C PHE A 151 3.65 2.75 0.15
N PHE A 152 3.87 3.88 -0.52
CA PHE A 152 3.65 5.22 0.06
C PHE A 152 2.34 5.86 -0.40
N PHE A 153 1.88 5.50 -1.58
CA PHE A 153 0.73 6.12 -2.24
C PHE A 153 -0.32 5.09 -2.60
N ASP A 154 -1.58 5.53 -2.63
CA ASP A 154 -2.65 4.72 -3.19
C ASP A 154 -2.39 4.44 -4.68
N ALA A 155 -2.92 3.31 -5.17
CA ALA A 155 -2.70 2.88 -6.55
C ALA A 155 -3.16 3.93 -7.57
N ALA A 156 -4.26 4.66 -7.32
CA ALA A 156 -4.74 5.67 -8.26
C ALA A 156 -3.76 6.84 -8.37
N THR A 157 -3.14 7.27 -7.28
CA THR A 157 -2.10 8.31 -7.29
C THR A 157 -0.84 7.86 -8.03
N VAL A 158 -0.36 6.63 -7.84
CA VAL A 158 0.82 6.11 -8.56
C VAL A 158 0.53 5.96 -10.06
N HIS A 159 -0.64 5.42 -10.42
CA HIS A 159 -1.04 5.30 -11.82
C HIS A 159 -1.29 6.66 -12.48
N PHE A 160 -1.77 7.65 -11.73
CA PHE A 160 -1.85 9.04 -12.21
C PHE A 160 -0.46 9.59 -12.51
N ALA A 161 0.50 9.43 -11.59
CA ALA A 161 1.88 9.85 -11.81
C ALA A 161 2.49 9.16 -13.04
N ALA A 162 2.30 7.85 -13.20
CA ALA A 162 2.72 7.14 -14.39
C ALA A 162 2.05 7.69 -15.66
N ALA A 163 0.77 8.06 -15.63
CA ALA A 163 0.10 8.65 -16.79
C ALA A 163 0.68 10.02 -17.19
N THR A 164 1.18 10.81 -16.24
CA THR A 164 1.88 12.07 -16.53
C THR A 164 3.17 11.87 -17.34
N SER A 165 3.72 10.65 -17.37
CA SER A 165 4.85 10.29 -18.22
C SER A 165 4.57 10.54 -19.71
N THR A 166 3.30 10.56 -20.14
CA THR A 166 2.92 10.78 -21.55
C THR A 166 3.40 12.14 -22.08
N ALA A 167 3.27 13.21 -21.29
CA ALA A 167 3.78 14.53 -21.67
C ALA A 167 5.32 14.55 -21.72
N LEU A 168 5.96 13.87 -20.77
CA LEU A 168 7.41 13.74 -20.74
C LEU A 168 7.93 12.88 -21.91
N VAL A 169 7.19 11.85 -22.35
CA VAL A 169 7.51 11.06 -23.55
C VAL A 169 7.47 11.91 -24.79
N LEU A 170 6.44 12.74 -24.98
CA LEU A 170 6.42 13.69 -26.08
C LEU A 170 7.64 14.61 -26.06
N PHE A 171 7.89 15.24 -24.91
CA PHE A 171 9.00 16.17 -24.75
C PHE A 171 10.34 15.47 -25.04
N GLY A 172 10.49 14.21 -24.60
CA GLY A 172 11.63 13.36 -24.92
C GLY A 172 11.73 13.05 -26.41
N LEU A 173 10.65 12.63 -27.08
CA LEU A 173 10.67 12.38 -28.53
C LEU A 173 11.10 13.63 -29.29
N TYR A 174 10.60 14.80 -28.93
CA TYR A 174 11.06 16.07 -29.50
C TYR A 174 12.55 16.33 -29.23
N ALA A 175 13.00 16.15 -27.99
CA ALA A 175 14.37 16.44 -27.57
C ALA A 175 15.40 15.47 -28.19
N PHE A 176 15.14 14.16 -28.14
CA PHE A 176 16.07 13.11 -28.54
C PHE A 176 15.98 12.75 -30.02
N THR A 177 14.76 12.64 -30.56
CA THR A 177 14.56 12.17 -31.95
C THR A 177 14.33 13.30 -32.94
N GLY A 178 14.12 14.54 -32.46
CA GLY A 178 13.83 15.68 -33.32
C GLY A 178 12.48 15.60 -34.03
N ARG A 179 11.59 14.69 -33.61
CA ARG A 179 10.24 14.55 -34.17
C ARG A 179 9.44 15.82 -33.89
N PRO A 180 8.89 16.49 -34.91
CA PRO A 180 8.05 17.67 -34.70
C PRO A 180 6.77 17.27 -33.96
N ILE A 181 6.45 17.98 -32.89
CA ILE A 181 5.17 17.83 -32.19
C ILE A 181 4.24 18.91 -32.74
N THR A 182 3.12 18.49 -33.34
CA THR A 182 2.12 19.43 -33.83
C THR A 182 1.26 19.94 -32.68
N ALA A 183 0.69 21.14 -32.83
CA ALA A 183 -0.21 21.71 -31.83
C ALA A 183 -1.42 20.81 -31.48
N PRO A 184 -2.08 20.12 -32.46
CA PRO A 184 -3.17 19.18 -32.15
C PRO A 184 -2.74 18.01 -31.25
N VAL A 185 -1.53 17.47 -31.44
CA VAL A 185 -0.99 16.38 -30.62
C VAL A 185 -0.74 16.86 -29.20
N SER A 186 -0.17 18.06 -29.04
CA SER A 186 0.06 18.67 -27.73
C SER A 186 -1.26 18.91 -26.97
N GLN A 187 -2.29 19.40 -27.66
CA GLN A 187 -3.61 19.63 -27.08
C GLN A 187 -4.31 18.34 -26.67
N SER A 188 -4.25 17.30 -27.53
CA SER A 188 -4.83 15.98 -27.22
C SER A 188 -4.24 15.39 -25.94
N ILE A 189 -2.94 15.57 -25.72
CA ILE A 189 -2.26 15.08 -24.51
C ILE A 189 -2.58 15.94 -23.30
N ALA A 190 -2.68 17.27 -23.45
CA ALA A 190 -3.15 18.13 -22.36
C ALA A 190 -4.56 17.74 -21.90
N LEU A 191 -5.46 17.42 -22.84
CA LEU A 191 -6.81 16.95 -22.54
C LEU A 191 -6.83 15.57 -21.89
N GLN A 192 -5.99 14.65 -22.36
CA GLN A 192 -5.83 13.33 -21.74
C GLN A 192 -5.38 13.46 -20.28
N LEU A 193 -4.36 14.29 -20.00
CA LEU A 193 -3.88 14.52 -18.64
C LEU A 193 -4.94 15.18 -17.76
N LEU A 194 -5.71 16.13 -18.30
CA LEU A 194 -6.82 16.77 -17.58
C LEU A 194 -7.91 15.75 -17.22
N GLY A 195 -8.28 14.85 -18.15
CA GLY A 195 -9.25 13.79 -17.90
C GLY A 195 -8.80 12.83 -16.79
N ILE A 196 -7.52 12.45 -16.80
CA ILE A 196 -6.93 11.58 -15.76
C ILE A 196 -6.87 12.32 -14.41
N LEU A 197 -6.62 13.64 -14.40
CA LEU A 197 -6.62 14.45 -13.18
C LEU A 197 -8.01 14.56 -12.57
N LEU A 198 -9.04 14.77 -13.39
CA LEU A 198 -10.43 14.79 -12.94
C LEU A 198 -10.86 13.43 -12.38
N ALA A 199 -10.47 12.32 -13.04
CA ALA A 199 -10.72 10.98 -12.53
C ALA A 199 -10.03 10.75 -11.17
N LYS A 200 -8.79 11.21 -11.00
CA LYS A 200 -8.08 11.14 -9.71
C LYS A 200 -8.83 11.94 -8.64
N LEU A 201 -9.25 13.17 -8.92
CA LEU A 201 -9.99 14.01 -7.96
C LEU A 201 -11.31 13.35 -7.51
N ALA A 202 -11.96 12.59 -8.40
CA ALA A 202 -13.17 11.86 -8.06
C ALA A 202 -12.90 10.57 -7.25
N LEU A 203 -11.80 9.86 -7.54
CA LEU A 203 -11.46 8.57 -6.93
C LEU A 203 -10.65 8.69 -5.63
N SER A 204 -9.93 9.80 -5.44
CA SER A 204 -9.05 10.02 -4.30
C SER A 204 -9.71 10.91 -3.26
N HIS A 205 -10.22 10.32 -2.19
CA HIS A 205 -10.60 11.03 -0.98
C HIS A 205 -9.34 11.31 -0.13
N SER A 206 -8.54 12.29 -0.52
CA SER A 206 -7.28 12.59 0.17
C SER A 206 -7.29 13.97 0.82
N SER A 207 -7.48 13.96 2.14
CA SER A 207 -7.26 15.04 3.10
C SER A 207 -5.81 15.16 3.59
N GLN A 208 -4.83 14.58 2.88
CA GLN A 208 -3.41 14.66 3.27
C GLN A 208 -2.84 16.03 2.90
N SER A 209 -2.68 16.90 3.90
CA SER A 209 -2.16 18.27 3.79
C SER A 209 -0.65 18.39 4.07
N SER A 210 0.07 17.30 4.27
CA SER A 210 1.55 17.33 4.30
C SER A 210 2.10 17.33 2.88
N LEU A 211 3.25 17.96 2.65
CA LEU A 211 4.06 17.82 1.44
C LEU A 211 4.43 16.34 1.24
N THR A 212 3.52 15.57 0.65
CA THR A 212 3.68 14.17 0.30
C THR A 212 4.91 14.03 -0.60
N PRO A 213 5.70 12.93 -0.54
CA PRO A 213 6.95 12.76 -1.29
C PRO A 213 6.77 12.87 -2.82
N ILE A 214 6.68 14.10 -3.32
CA ILE A 214 6.32 14.40 -4.69
C ILE A 214 7.43 13.96 -5.63
N PHE A 215 8.67 13.86 -5.15
CA PHE A 215 9.81 13.40 -5.94
C PHE A 215 9.75 11.89 -6.20
N ILE A 216 9.11 11.09 -5.34
CA ILE A 216 8.81 9.68 -5.64
C ILE A 216 7.85 9.58 -6.83
N LEU A 217 6.77 10.37 -6.84
CA LEU A 217 5.81 10.36 -7.96
C LEU A 217 6.44 10.91 -9.25
N LEU A 218 7.26 11.95 -9.17
CA LEU A 218 8.03 12.45 -10.30
C LEU A 218 9.03 11.41 -10.82
N SER A 219 9.66 10.65 -9.92
CA SER A 219 10.54 9.52 -10.30
C SER A 219 9.77 8.45 -11.07
N VAL A 220 8.54 8.10 -10.63
CA VAL A 220 7.66 7.16 -11.36
C VAL A 220 7.35 7.67 -12.77
N ALA A 221 6.97 8.95 -12.89
CA ALA A 221 6.69 9.56 -14.18
C ALA A 221 7.92 9.54 -15.11
N PHE A 222 9.07 9.96 -14.58
CA PHE A 222 10.31 10.05 -15.35
C PHE A 222 10.86 8.67 -15.74
N SER A 223 10.87 7.71 -14.82
CA SER A 223 11.34 6.34 -15.12
C SER A 223 10.47 5.67 -16.18
N SER A 224 9.16 5.88 -16.13
CA SER A 224 8.21 5.41 -17.14
C SER A 224 8.51 6.04 -18.50
N THR A 225 8.81 7.34 -18.53
CA THR A 225 9.21 8.05 -19.75
C THR A 225 10.49 7.50 -20.34
N CYS A 226 11.56 7.38 -19.54
CA CYS A 226 12.83 6.84 -20.01
C CYS A 226 12.68 5.44 -20.56
N ASN A 227 11.88 4.60 -19.90
CA ASN A 227 11.59 3.25 -20.36
C ASN A 227 10.94 3.26 -21.77
N VAL A 228 9.91 4.08 -21.98
CA VAL A 228 9.25 4.21 -23.29
C VAL A 228 10.20 4.73 -24.37
N LEU A 229 10.95 5.80 -24.09
CA LEU A 229 11.87 6.42 -25.07
C LEU A 229 13.00 5.49 -25.48
N ILE A 230 13.57 4.77 -24.51
CA ILE A 230 14.66 3.84 -24.77
C ILE A 230 14.15 2.62 -25.56
N ILE A 231 12.97 2.09 -25.21
CA ILE A 231 12.33 1.02 -25.96
C ILE A 231 12.01 1.46 -27.40
N ASP A 232 11.47 2.66 -27.60
CA ASP A 232 11.23 3.24 -28.93
C ASP A 232 12.54 3.31 -29.73
N ASN A 233 13.62 3.80 -29.12
CA ASN A 233 14.93 3.87 -29.74
C ASN A 233 15.49 2.49 -30.09
N VAL A 234 15.34 1.49 -29.23
CA VAL A 234 15.72 0.10 -29.52
C VAL A 234 14.93 -0.42 -30.72
N TYR A 235 13.61 -0.22 -30.75
CA TYR A 235 12.80 -0.71 -31.86
C TYR A 235 13.13 -0.03 -33.19
N HIS A 236 13.42 1.27 -33.18
CA HIS A 236 13.83 1.99 -34.39
C HIS A 236 15.24 1.62 -34.86
N SER A 237 16.12 1.22 -33.95
CA SER A 237 17.52 0.89 -34.29
C SER A 237 17.71 -0.54 -34.80
N HIS A 238 16.66 -1.37 -34.83
CA HIS A 238 16.77 -2.79 -35.17
C HIS A 238 15.72 -3.22 -36.19
N SER A 239 16.03 -4.27 -36.97
CA SER A 239 15.11 -4.81 -37.96
C SER A 239 13.88 -5.44 -37.29
N SER A 240 12.72 -5.37 -37.95
CA SER A 240 11.46 -5.95 -37.46
C SER A 240 11.55 -7.46 -37.20
N ALA A 241 12.42 -8.17 -37.93
CA ALA A 241 12.70 -9.60 -37.73
C ALA A 241 13.36 -9.91 -36.37
N SER A 242 14.09 -8.95 -35.80
CA SER A 242 14.83 -9.11 -34.53
C SER A 242 14.00 -8.82 -33.28
N VAL A 243 12.78 -8.29 -33.42
CA VAL A 243 11.91 -7.84 -32.31
C VAL A 243 11.65 -8.94 -31.28
N ASN A 244 11.46 -10.20 -31.70
CA ASN A 244 11.25 -11.32 -30.78
C ASN A 244 12.49 -11.58 -29.92
N ARG A 245 13.68 -11.52 -30.52
CA ARG A 245 14.95 -11.72 -29.83
C ARG A 245 15.19 -10.57 -28.85
N LEU A 246 14.97 -9.33 -29.28
CA LEU A 246 15.10 -8.13 -28.43
C LEU A 246 14.18 -8.19 -27.21
N ASN A 247 12.90 -8.52 -27.39
CA ASN A 247 11.98 -8.68 -26.27
C ASN A 247 12.41 -9.77 -25.29
N THR A 248 12.94 -10.88 -25.80
CA THR A 248 13.44 -11.97 -24.96
C THR A 248 14.65 -11.52 -24.13
N VAL A 249 15.58 -10.80 -24.75
CA VAL A 249 16.77 -10.26 -24.07
C VAL A 249 16.38 -9.21 -23.04
N LEU A 250 15.53 -8.24 -23.41
CA LEU A 250 15.02 -7.20 -22.51
C LEU A 250 14.35 -7.82 -21.29
N PHE A 251 13.47 -8.80 -21.53
CA PHE A 251 12.78 -9.52 -20.48
C PHE A 251 13.75 -10.25 -19.54
N PHE A 252 14.66 -11.05 -20.09
CA PHE A 252 15.57 -11.88 -19.30
C PHE A 252 16.55 -11.02 -18.49
N SER A 253 17.17 -10.02 -19.11
CA SER A 253 18.09 -9.10 -18.42
C SER A 253 17.38 -8.26 -17.36
N GLY A 254 16.16 -7.81 -17.65
CA GLY A 254 15.33 -7.09 -16.69
C GLY A 254 14.92 -7.96 -15.48
N LEU A 255 14.59 -9.24 -15.72
CA LEU A 255 14.30 -10.20 -14.66
C LEU A 255 15.54 -10.46 -13.80
N CYS A 256 16.70 -10.69 -14.41
CA CYS A 256 17.95 -10.88 -13.68
C CYS A 256 18.29 -9.67 -12.79
N LEU A 257 18.11 -8.45 -13.30
CA LEU A 257 18.39 -7.25 -12.51
C LEU A 257 17.40 -7.07 -11.36
N HIS A 258 16.11 -7.34 -11.58
CA HIS A 258 15.13 -7.34 -10.49
C HIS A 258 15.47 -8.34 -9.39
N VAL A 259 15.82 -9.56 -9.77
CA VAL A 259 16.26 -10.59 -8.80
C VAL A 259 17.49 -10.09 -8.05
N ALA A 260 18.47 -9.51 -8.74
CA ALA A 260 19.66 -8.94 -8.10
C ALA A 260 19.32 -7.80 -7.13
N ILE A 261 18.42 -6.89 -7.48
CA ILE A 261 17.95 -5.81 -6.59
C ILE A 261 17.26 -6.41 -5.36
N CYS A 262 16.36 -7.38 -5.55
CA CYS A 262 15.63 -8.01 -4.44
C CYS A 262 16.56 -8.78 -3.50
N VAL A 263 17.52 -9.52 -4.06
CA VAL A 263 18.55 -10.25 -3.30
C VAL A 263 19.43 -9.26 -2.53
N SER A 264 19.88 -8.19 -3.18
CA SER A 264 20.69 -7.14 -2.54
C SER A 264 19.93 -6.47 -1.39
N GLN A 265 18.63 -6.22 -1.56
CA GLN A 265 17.79 -5.69 -0.50
C GLN A 265 17.62 -6.64 0.67
N ALA A 266 17.44 -7.94 0.39
CA ALA A 266 17.37 -8.95 1.44
C ALA A 266 18.68 -8.99 2.25
N PHE A 267 19.84 -8.92 1.58
CA PHE A 267 21.14 -8.87 2.24
C PHE A 267 21.36 -7.57 3.04
N LEU A 268 21.01 -6.42 2.47
CA LEU A 268 21.17 -5.12 3.14
C LEU A 268 20.20 -4.94 4.33
N SER A 269 19.04 -5.60 4.30
CA SER A 269 18.07 -5.53 5.40
C SER A 269 18.49 -6.24 6.70
N SER A 270 19.64 -6.91 6.72
CA SER A 270 20.45 -7.32 7.89
C SER A 270 19.74 -7.70 9.21
N SER A 271 18.54 -8.28 9.16
CA SER A 271 18.06 -9.20 10.19
C SER A 271 18.35 -10.62 9.70
N ALA A 272 19.52 -11.14 10.05
CA ALA A 272 20.13 -12.34 9.46
C ALA A 272 19.38 -13.67 9.68
N GLU A 273 18.19 -13.68 10.30
CA GLU A 273 17.57 -14.91 10.81
C GLU A 273 16.32 -15.42 10.05
N LEU A 274 15.81 -14.72 9.02
CA LEU A 274 14.51 -15.08 8.39
C LEU A 274 14.50 -15.08 6.86
N ILE A 275 15.55 -15.63 6.24
CA ILE A 275 15.75 -15.57 4.77
C ILE A 275 15.01 -16.65 3.92
N PRO A 276 14.60 -17.85 4.39
CA PRO A 276 14.12 -18.87 3.44
C PRO A 276 12.71 -18.62 2.85
N GLU A 277 11.71 -18.28 3.68
CA GLU A 277 10.30 -18.35 3.25
C GLU A 277 9.76 -17.08 2.59
N TRP A 278 10.22 -15.91 3.06
CA TRP A 278 9.80 -14.62 2.52
C TRP A 278 10.40 -14.34 1.12
N SER A 279 11.56 -14.92 0.83
CA SER A 279 12.22 -14.76 -0.46
C SER A 279 11.48 -15.51 -1.57
N LEU A 280 11.01 -16.74 -1.33
CA LEU A 280 10.32 -17.55 -2.33
C LEU A 280 8.97 -16.95 -2.75
N ARG A 281 8.16 -16.44 -1.81
CA ARG A 281 6.89 -15.75 -2.16
C ARG A 281 7.11 -14.46 -2.94
N ARG A 282 8.14 -13.68 -2.61
CA ARG A 282 8.49 -12.47 -3.37
C ARG A 282 9.06 -12.82 -4.74
N ILE A 283 9.96 -13.80 -4.83
CA ILE A 283 10.53 -14.28 -6.09
C ILE A 283 9.42 -14.87 -6.98
N SER A 284 8.47 -15.63 -6.43
CA SER A 284 7.35 -16.16 -7.21
C SER A 284 6.40 -15.06 -7.66
N ALA A 285 6.03 -14.10 -6.80
CA ALA A 285 5.25 -12.93 -7.18
C ALA A 285 5.95 -12.08 -8.27
N LEU A 286 7.28 -11.99 -8.21
CA LEU A 286 8.09 -11.30 -9.22
C LEU A 286 8.20 -12.07 -10.54
N ILE A 287 8.37 -13.40 -10.50
CA ILE A 287 8.35 -14.24 -11.72
C ILE A 287 6.97 -14.18 -12.36
N ILE A 288 5.91 -14.22 -11.56
CA ILE A 288 4.52 -14.05 -11.99
C ILE A 288 4.33 -12.66 -12.59
N ARG A 289 4.82 -11.59 -11.96
CA ARG A 289 4.70 -10.22 -12.46
C ARG A 289 5.49 -10.02 -13.74
N ALA A 290 6.72 -10.53 -13.80
CA ALA A 290 7.55 -10.51 -14.99
C ALA A 290 6.86 -11.29 -16.13
N ARG A 291 6.30 -12.47 -15.85
CA ARG A 291 5.53 -13.22 -16.84
C ARG A 291 4.25 -12.51 -17.24
N LEU A 292 3.54 -11.86 -16.32
CA LEU A 292 2.41 -10.99 -16.61
C LEU A 292 2.84 -9.82 -17.47
N ASP A 293 3.98 -9.19 -17.23
CA ASP A 293 4.50 -8.08 -18.03
C ASP A 293 4.95 -8.56 -19.43
N TRP A 294 5.53 -9.75 -19.55
CA TRP A 294 5.83 -10.39 -20.84
C TRP A 294 4.55 -10.77 -21.60
N THR A 295 3.55 -11.29 -20.88
CA THR A 295 2.24 -11.60 -21.43
C THR A 295 1.49 -10.33 -21.77
N ILE A 296 1.58 -9.26 -20.98
CA ILE A 296 1.03 -7.93 -21.25
C ILE A 296 1.76 -7.32 -22.42
N LEU A 297 3.08 -7.42 -22.57
CA LEU A 297 3.81 -6.97 -23.75
C LEU A 297 3.45 -7.78 -25.00
N SER A 298 3.19 -9.08 -24.86
CA SER A 298 2.72 -9.97 -25.94
C SER A 298 1.25 -9.73 -26.30
N VAL A 299 0.41 -9.46 -25.30
CA VAL A 299 -1.01 -9.09 -25.42
C VAL A 299 -1.11 -7.67 -25.93
N ILE A 300 -0.25 -6.72 -25.54
CA ILE A 300 -0.12 -5.39 -26.12
C ILE A 300 0.33 -5.55 -27.56
N ARG A 301 1.28 -6.40 -27.91
CA ARG A 301 1.61 -6.65 -29.33
C ARG A 301 0.41 -7.18 -30.16
N VAL A 302 -0.52 -7.90 -29.53
CA VAL A 302 -1.76 -8.41 -30.16
C VAL A 302 -2.96 -7.45 -30.04
N SER A 303 -3.03 -6.64 -28.97
CA SER A 303 -4.16 -5.78 -28.55
C SER A 303 -3.93 -4.31 -28.84
N LEU A 304 -2.67 -3.87 -28.98
CA LEU A 304 -2.24 -2.58 -29.53
C LEU A 304 -2.45 -2.53 -31.04
N ARG A 305 -2.89 -3.64 -31.64
CA ARG A 305 -3.56 -3.57 -32.93
C ARG A 305 -5.03 -3.13 -32.80
N HIS A 306 -5.81 -3.49 -31.76
CA HIS A 306 -7.28 -3.27 -31.86
C HIS A 306 -8.20 -3.03 -30.62
N MET A 307 -7.86 -3.09 -29.32
CA MET A 307 -8.96 -3.11 -28.31
C MET A 307 -8.89 -2.24 -27.02
N VAL A 308 -7.73 -1.89 -26.47
CA VAL A 308 -7.68 -0.97 -25.30
C VAL A 308 -7.67 0.51 -25.72
N LEU A 309 -7.51 0.73 -27.03
CA LEU A 309 -7.83 1.96 -27.74
C LEU A 309 -9.34 2.13 -28.01
N SER A 310 -10.24 1.40 -27.33
CA SER A 310 -11.69 1.50 -27.59
C SER A 310 -12.48 2.13 -26.45
N LEU A 311 -12.44 1.71 -25.17
CA LEU A 311 -13.34 2.32 -24.17
C LEU A 311 -12.80 3.60 -23.51
N THR A 312 -11.55 3.58 -23.04
CA THR A 312 -10.85 4.77 -22.50
C THR A 312 -10.50 5.76 -23.61
N VAL A 313 -10.37 5.25 -24.84
CA VAL A 313 -10.33 6.06 -26.05
C VAL A 313 -11.72 6.37 -26.55
N MET A 314 -12.83 5.70 -26.22
CA MET A 314 -14.16 6.19 -26.62
C MET A 314 -14.56 7.36 -25.73
N THR A 315 -14.27 7.32 -24.42
CA THR A 315 -14.52 8.45 -23.52
C THR A 315 -13.46 9.52 -23.68
N GLY A 316 -12.18 9.13 -23.77
CA GLY A 316 -11.06 10.01 -24.09
C GLY A 316 -11.14 10.61 -25.50
N SER A 317 -11.63 9.86 -26.50
CA SER A 317 -11.97 10.38 -27.82
C SER A 317 -13.32 11.06 -27.83
N ALA A 318 -14.29 10.84 -26.95
CA ALA A 318 -15.47 11.69 -26.92
C ALA A 318 -15.08 13.10 -26.44
N VAL A 319 -14.23 13.17 -25.41
CA VAL A 319 -13.68 14.44 -24.89
C VAL A 319 -12.66 15.05 -25.87
N ALA A 320 -11.76 14.24 -26.44
CA ALA A 320 -10.81 14.69 -27.45
C ALA A 320 -11.46 14.97 -28.80
N LEU A 321 -12.56 14.30 -29.19
CA LEU A 321 -13.37 14.61 -30.38
C LEU A 321 -14.17 15.87 -30.13
N TRP A 322 -14.74 16.07 -28.95
CA TRP A 322 -15.39 17.35 -28.61
C TRP A 322 -14.40 18.51 -28.64
N ALA A 323 -13.22 18.33 -28.05
CA ALA A 323 -12.17 19.33 -28.05
C ALA A 323 -11.48 19.48 -29.41
N SER A 324 -11.37 18.41 -30.20
CA SER A 324 -10.87 18.44 -31.58
C SER A 324 -11.90 19.04 -32.51
N ILE A 325 -13.21 18.82 -32.33
CA ILE A 325 -14.28 19.50 -33.07
C ILE A 325 -14.26 20.99 -32.71
N SER A 326 -14.06 21.33 -31.44
CA SER A 326 -13.96 22.72 -30.99
C SER A 326 -12.67 23.41 -31.48
N TYR A 327 -11.56 22.68 -31.56
CA TYR A 327 -10.29 23.17 -32.09
C TYR A 327 -10.28 23.22 -33.61
N VAL A 328 -10.80 22.20 -34.30
CA VAL A 328 -10.97 22.14 -35.75
C VAL A 328 -12.04 23.13 -36.21
N SER A 329 -13.10 23.41 -35.45
CA SER A 329 -14.02 24.50 -35.83
C SER A 329 -13.33 25.86 -35.69
N LYS A 330 -12.49 26.06 -34.66
CA LYS A 330 -11.72 27.29 -34.44
C LYS A 330 -10.55 27.45 -35.41
N GLU A 331 -9.88 26.37 -35.79
CA GLU A 331 -8.79 26.34 -36.77
C GLU A 331 -9.28 26.18 -38.21
N LEU A 332 -10.48 25.66 -38.50
CA LEU A 332 -11.11 25.85 -39.81
C LEU A 332 -11.58 27.30 -39.94
N TYR A 333 -12.09 27.91 -38.86
CA TYR A 333 -12.42 29.34 -38.85
C TYR A 333 -11.17 30.23 -39.03
N LYS A 334 -10.00 29.81 -38.55
CA LYS A 334 -8.71 30.47 -38.80
C LYS A 334 -8.06 30.08 -40.12
N SER A 335 -8.13 28.82 -40.55
CA SER A 335 -7.51 28.32 -41.78
C SER A 335 -8.28 28.80 -43.00
N HIS A 336 -9.60 28.95 -42.93
CA HIS A 336 -10.34 29.68 -43.98
C HIS A 336 -9.93 31.16 -44.07
N ARG A 337 -9.27 31.69 -43.04
CA ARG A 337 -8.72 33.05 -43.01
C ARG A 337 -7.22 33.13 -43.31
N LEU A 338 -6.52 31.98 -43.38
CA LEU A 338 -5.06 31.88 -43.56
C LEU A 338 -4.65 31.07 -44.81
N TYR A 339 -5.55 30.30 -45.41
CA TYR A 339 -5.27 29.52 -46.63
C TYR A 339 -5.07 30.35 -47.90
N ASP A 340 -5.28 31.67 -47.84
CA ASP A 340 -4.89 32.54 -48.94
C ASP A 340 -3.42 32.99 -48.87
N THR A 341 -2.67 32.74 -47.79
CA THR A 341 -1.23 33.11 -47.75
C THR A 341 -0.38 32.21 -46.85
N ALA A 342 0.53 31.47 -47.49
CA ALA A 342 1.80 30.90 -46.99
C ALA A 342 1.85 29.40 -46.63
N GLU A 343 2.71 28.69 -47.38
CA GLU A 343 3.27 27.36 -47.08
C GLU A 343 3.90 27.34 -45.68
N TYR A 344 3.26 26.67 -44.74
CA TYR A 344 3.85 26.43 -43.42
C TYR A 344 4.65 25.12 -43.47
N GLU A 345 5.92 25.21 -43.86
CA GLU A 345 6.88 24.13 -43.57
C GLU A 345 7.05 24.04 -42.04
N PRO A 346 6.74 22.90 -41.39
CA PRO A 346 6.97 22.74 -39.97
C PRO A 346 8.47 22.85 -39.70
N SER A 347 8.88 23.99 -39.12
CA SER A 347 10.29 24.30 -38.89
C SER A 347 10.97 23.16 -38.12
N VAL A 348 11.90 22.46 -38.78
CA VAL A 348 12.72 21.44 -38.14
C VAL A 348 13.42 22.10 -36.95
N PRO A 349 13.33 21.54 -35.73
CA PRO A 349 13.88 22.17 -34.55
C PRO A 349 15.39 22.39 -34.70
N THR A 350 15.82 23.65 -34.55
CA THR A 350 17.22 24.02 -34.67
C THR A 350 18.08 23.23 -33.68
N ARG A 351 19.33 22.92 -34.06
CA ARG A 351 20.27 22.15 -33.22
C ARG A 351 20.40 22.73 -31.80
N ARG A 352 20.33 24.06 -31.67
CA ARG A 352 20.33 24.78 -30.39
C ARG A 352 19.09 24.47 -29.53
N ARG A 353 17.89 24.48 -30.11
CA ARG A 353 16.64 24.14 -29.39
C ARG A 353 16.65 22.69 -28.90
N ARG A 354 17.16 21.77 -29.73
CA ARG A 354 17.34 20.36 -29.32
C ARG A 354 18.31 20.21 -28.16
N ALA A 355 19.47 20.88 -28.20
CA ALA A 355 20.44 20.84 -27.11
C ALA A 355 19.87 21.39 -25.79
N ILE A 356 19.11 22.49 -25.84
CA ILE A 356 18.43 23.04 -24.66
C ILE A 356 17.38 22.06 -24.12
N ALA A 357 16.54 21.49 -24.99
CA ALA A 357 15.54 20.50 -24.57
C ALA A 357 16.18 19.25 -23.94
N TRP A 358 17.31 18.81 -24.49
CA TRP A 358 18.10 17.70 -23.96
C TRP A 358 18.65 18.00 -22.56
N ALA A 359 19.23 19.18 -22.36
CA ALA A 359 19.74 19.61 -21.05
C ALA A 359 18.62 19.69 -20.00
N ILE A 360 17.45 20.22 -20.36
CA ILE A 360 16.28 20.28 -19.49
C ILE A 360 15.80 18.87 -19.12
N PHE A 361 15.69 17.97 -20.10
CA PHE A 361 15.24 16.59 -19.86
C PHE A 361 16.16 15.86 -18.89
N ILE A 362 17.48 15.98 -19.08
CA ILE A 362 18.47 15.35 -18.21
C ILE A 362 18.44 15.95 -16.81
N PHE A 363 18.34 17.28 -16.69
CA PHE A 363 18.25 17.94 -15.40
C PHE A 363 17.02 17.51 -14.61
N LEU A 364 15.83 17.51 -15.24
CA LEU A 364 14.59 17.04 -14.62
C LEU A 364 14.66 15.56 -14.25
N GLY A 365 15.34 14.76 -15.06
CA GLY A 365 15.51 13.34 -14.83
C GLY A 365 16.39 12.99 -13.65
N LEU A 366 17.59 13.58 -13.63
CA LEU A 366 18.56 13.37 -12.56
C LEU A 366 18.03 13.94 -11.25
N SER A 367 17.48 15.16 -11.26
CA SER A 367 16.91 15.76 -10.05
C SER A 367 15.76 14.94 -9.50
N SER A 368 14.79 14.53 -10.33
CA SER A 368 13.67 13.71 -9.86
C SER A 368 14.13 12.35 -9.33
N SER A 369 15.01 11.64 -10.04
CA SER A 369 15.50 10.33 -9.62
C SER A 369 16.35 10.37 -8.36
N ILE A 370 17.23 11.37 -8.22
CA ILE A 370 18.08 11.53 -7.02
C ILE A 370 17.20 11.93 -5.83
N LEU A 371 16.33 12.93 -5.98
CA LEU A 371 15.47 13.38 -4.89
C LEU A 371 14.46 12.31 -4.50
N GLY A 372 13.89 11.57 -5.47
CA GLY A 372 12.98 10.46 -5.18
C GLY A 372 13.68 9.27 -4.52
N ALA A 373 14.94 8.99 -4.87
CA ALA A 373 15.75 7.99 -4.17
C ALA A 373 16.07 8.43 -2.73
N ILE A 374 16.45 9.70 -2.53
CA ILE A 374 16.67 10.29 -1.20
C ILE A 374 15.38 10.19 -0.38
N GLU A 375 14.24 10.67 -0.90
CA GLU A 375 12.94 10.56 -0.24
C GLU A 375 12.58 9.11 0.08
N THR A 376 12.78 8.18 -0.85
CA THR A 376 12.48 6.76 -0.60
C THR A 376 13.33 6.22 0.54
N VAL A 377 14.60 6.61 0.63
CA VAL A 377 15.51 6.19 1.71
C VAL A 377 15.13 6.88 3.02
N THR A 378 14.88 8.19 3.02
CA THR A 378 14.51 8.95 4.23
C THR A 378 13.15 8.51 4.75
N PHE A 379 12.11 8.39 3.92
CA PHE A 379 10.79 7.92 4.36
C PHE A 379 10.81 6.46 4.83
N ARG A 380 11.61 5.60 4.19
CA ARG A 380 11.76 4.21 4.65
C ARG A 380 12.50 4.14 5.98
N SER A 381 13.47 5.03 6.18
CA SER A 381 14.19 5.19 7.45
C SER A 381 13.33 5.85 8.53
N GLU A 382 12.46 6.79 8.20
CA GLU A 382 11.54 7.46 9.12
C GLU A 382 10.36 6.56 9.51
N HIS A 383 9.96 5.61 8.66
CA HIS A 383 9.01 4.56 9.06
C HIS A 383 9.66 3.44 9.86
N SER A 384 10.99 3.28 9.82
CA SER A 384 11.72 2.74 10.96
C SER A 384 12.05 3.87 11.93
N LEU A 385 11.03 4.58 12.42
CA LEU A 385 11.16 5.49 13.57
C LEU A 385 11.89 4.68 14.64
N ALA A 386 13.20 4.88 14.73
CA ALA A 386 14.00 4.14 15.68
C ALA A 386 13.47 4.58 17.02
N ALA A 387 13.24 3.63 17.93
CA ALA A 387 12.95 3.93 19.34
C ALA A 387 13.84 5.08 19.88
N LEU A 388 15.06 5.22 19.35
CA LEU A 388 16.00 6.30 19.59
C LEU A 388 15.48 7.73 19.32
N ASP A 389 14.71 7.98 18.25
CA ASP A 389 14.20 9.32 17.94
C ASP A 389 13.11 9.75 18.92
N ILE A 390 12.31 8.78 19.39
CA ILE A 390 11.34 8.99 20.48
C ILE A 390 12.06 9.32 21.79
N LEU A 391 13.19 8.66 22.06
CA LEU A 391 14.00 8.91 23.26
C LEU A 391 14.72 10.28 23.23
N SER A 392 15.06 10.77 22.04
CA SER A 392 15.81 12.03 21.86
C SER A 392 14.97 13.29 22.14
N GLY A 393 13.63 13.18 22.07
CA GLY A 393 12.69 14.29 22.27
C GLY A 393 12.28 14.59 23.72
N LEU A 394 12.87 13.93 24.72
CA LEU A 394 12.38 13.96 26.12
C LEU A 394 12.76 15.20 26.95
N GLY A 395 13.37 16.24 26.37
CA GLY A 395 13.73 17.48 27.08
C GLY A 395 12.54 18.46 27.19
N GLN A 396 12.13 18.83 28.41
CA GLN A 396 10.94 19.68 28.67
C GLN A 396 11.23 21.20 28.64
N PRO A 397 10.61 21.97 27.73
CA PRO A 397 10.11 23.32 28.00
C PRO A 397 8.66 23.26 28.52
N ALA A 398 8.14 24.41 28.99
CA ALA A 398 6.74 24.56 29.44
C ALA A 398 5.77 23.95 28.41
N CYS A 399 5.01 22.94 28.85
CA CYS A 399 4.28 22.04 27.96
C CYS A 399 2.93 22.66 27.57
N GLU A 400 2.86 23.34 26.43
CA GLU A 400 1.59 23.83 25.88
C GLU A 400 0.84 22.70 25.16
N ARG A 401 -0.44 22.48 25.54
CA ARG A 401 -1.27 21.45 24.92
C ARG A 401 -1.60 21.83 23.48
N ARG A 402 -1.04 21.07 22.53
CA ARG A 402 -1.42 21.16 21.13
C ARG A 402 -2.89 20.74 20.96
N PRO A 403 -3.73 21.56 20.29
CA PRO A 403 -5.10 21.17 19.99
C PRO A 403 -5.10 19.94 19.09
N LEU A 404 -6.00 18.98 19.36
CA LEU A 404 -6.15 17.83 18.47
C LEU A 404 -6.85 18.25 17.17
N PRO A 405 -6.49 17.66 16.02
CA PRO A 405 -7.15 17.94 14.73
C PRO A 405 -8.64 17.60 14.73
N PHE A 406 -9.10 16.77 15.68
CA PHE A 406 -10.51 16.40 15.85
C PHE A 406 -11.18 17.06 17.06
N SER A 407 -10.53 18.04 17.71
CA SER A 407 -11.19 18.80 18.78
C SER A 407 -12.46 19.47 18.22
N PRO A 408 -13.60 19.37 18.92
CA PRO A 408 -14.86 19.91 18.43
C PRO A 408 -14.71 21.40 18.12
N LEU A 409 -15.02 21.75 16.87
CA LEU A 409 -14.88 23.09 16.27
C LEU A 409 -15.75 24.19 16.91
N SER A 410 -16.44 23.92 18.01
CA SER A 410 -17.28 24.94 18.65
C SER A 410 -17.23 24.85 20.17
N ALA A 411 -16.56 25.82 20.78
CA ALA A 411 -16.60 26.11 22.22
C ALA A 411 -18.02 26.47 22.73
N SER A 412 -19.02 26.56 21.85
CA SER A 412 -20.39 26.96 22.20
C SER A 412 -21.20 25.86 22.89
N HIS A 413 -20.79 24.60 22.81
CA HIS A 413 -21.48 23.51 23.50
C HIS A 413 -20.81 23.29 24.85
N SER A 414 -21.47 23.75 25.93
CA SER A 414 -21.02 23.51 27.30
C SER A 414 -20.88 22.01 27.55
N HIS A 415 -19.65 21.50 27.46
CA HIS A 415 -19.33 20.14 27.85
C HIS A 415 -19.52 20.06 29.37
N ASN A 416 -20.58 19.38 29.81
CA ASN A 416 -21.00 19.37 31.21
C ASN A 416 -20.19 18.38 32.08
N TYR A 417 -19.41 17.50 31.46
CA TYR A 417 -18.63 16.48 32.17
C TYR A 417 -17.14 16.72 31.98
N ARG A 418 -16.42 17.14 33.03
CA ARG A 418 -15.02 17.61 32.89
C ARG A 418 -13.98 16.68 33.49
N HIS A 419 -14.39 15.54 34.04
CA HIS A 419 -13.50 14.67 34.82
C HIS A 419 -12.32 14.11 34.02
N PHE A 420 -12.46 13.99 32.69
CA PHE A 420 -11.41 13.52 31.79
C PHE A 420 -10.97 14.59 30.77
N ASP A 421 -11.18 15.88 31.05
CA ASP A 421 -10.77 16.97 30.15
C ASP A 421 -9.25 17.02 29.94
N ASP A 422 -8.50 16.57 30.95
CA ASP A 422 -7.03 16.57 30.99
C ASP A 422 -6.41 15.19 30.64
N VAL A 423 -7.25 14.24 30.21
CA VAL A 423 -6.83 12.87 29.85
C VAL A 423 -6.93 12.66 28.34
N LEU A 424 -5.86 12.17 27.72
CA LEU A 424 -5.86 11.77 26.32
C LEU A 424 -6.41 10.35 26.18
N LEU A 425 -7.63 10.21 25.65
CA LEU A 425 -8.19 8.92 25.27
C LEU A 425 -7.66 8.50 23.89
N ILE A 426 -7.00 7.34 23.84
CA ILE A 426 -6.51 6.71 22.62
C ILE A 426 -7.33 5.48 22.33
N ILE A 427 -8.02 5.51 21.18
CA ILE A 427 -8.72 4.35 20.64
C ILE A 427 -8.00 3.82 19.41
N PHE A 428 -7.48 2.60 19.52
CA PHE A 428 -6.76 1.93 18.45
C PHE A 428 -7.61 0.87 17.73
N PHE A 429 -7.33 0.65 16.44
CA PHE A 429 -8.09 -0.26 15.56
C PHE A 429 -7.23 -1.44 15.16
N SER A 430 -7.62 -2.64 15.62
CA SER A 430 -6.89 -3.87 15.35
C SER A 430 -7.47 -4.68 14.16
N HIS A 431 -8.73 -4.46 13.76
CA HIS A 431 -9.37 -5.30 12.74
C HIS A 431 -10.36 -4.55 11.84
N ALA A 432 -10.38 -4.91 10.54
CA ALA A 432 -11.24 -4.28 9.53
C ALA A 432 -12.75 -4.50 9.73
N ARG A 433 -13.16 -5.42 10.61
CA ARG A 433 -14.60 -5.68 10.86
C ARG A 433 -15.26 -4.53 11.63
N TYR A 434 -14.44 -3.59 12.10
CA TYR A 434 -14.81 -2.58 13.06
C TYR A 434 -14.83 -1.16 12.50
N ASP A 435 -14.48 -1.00 11.22
CA ASP A 435 -14.62 0.27 10.50
C ASP A 435 -16.06 0.80 10.56
N THR A 436 -17.06 -0.09 10.65
CA THR A 436 -18.49 0.27 10.69
C THR A 436 -18.93 0.89 12.03
N ASN A 437 -18.10 0.80 13.07
CA ASN A 437 -18.44 1.28 14.41
C ASN A 437 -17.81 2.65 14.74
N LEU A 438 -16.99 3.19 13.84
CA LEU A 438 -16.20 4.39 14.05
C LEU A 438 -17.03 5.61 14.46
N ASP A 439 -18.04 5.93 13.66
CA ASP A 439 -18.91 7.09 13.90
C ASP A 439 -19.71 6.92 15.19
N THR A 440 -20.11 5.68 15.49
CA THR A 440 -20.86 5.29 16.66
C THR A 440 -20.06 5.50 17.94
N ILE A 441 -18.81 5.02 17.97
CA ILE A 441 -17.86 5.20 19.07
C ILE A 441 -17.55 6.68 19.24
N ALA A 442 -17.22 7.38 18.15
CA ALA A 442 -16.90 8.81 18.19
C ALA A 442 -18.06 9.63 18.76
N LYS A 443 -19.31 9.31 18.39
CA LYS A 443 -20.52 10.00 18.89
C LYS A 443 -20.76 9.77 20.39
N TYR A 444 -20.30 8.64 20.93
CA TYR A 444 -20.38 8.33 22.35
C TYR A 444 -19.23 8.97 23.13
N THR A 445 -17.99 8.79 22.68
CA THR A 445 -16.79 9.26 23.40
C THR A 445 -16.69 10.78 23.41
N ARG A 446 -17.11 11.49 22.36
CA ARG A 446 -17.07 12.97 22.27
C ARG A 446 -17.86 13.71 23.36
N ASN A 447 -18.85 13.07 23.98
CA ASN A 447 -19.64 13.68 25.06
C ASN A 447 -19.01 13.51 26.44
N THR A 448 -17.92 12.75 26.50
CA THR A 448 -17.35 12.26 27.75
C THR A 448 -15.87 12.58 27.85
N PHE A 449 -15.16 12.47 26.73
CA PHE A 449 -13.77 12.85 26.57
C PHE A 449 -13.71 14.03 25.60
N ARG A 450 -13.13 15.13 26.06
CA ARG A 450 -12.91 16.32 25.24
C ARG A 450 -11.92 16.07 24.10
N ILE A 451 -11.04 15.10 24.31
CA ILE A 451 -9.84 14.87 23.53
C ILE A 451 -9.82 13.38 23.17
N PHE A 452 -9.98 13.11 21.88
CA PHE A 452 -10.18 11.79 21.33
C PHE A 452 -9.31 11.62 20.08
N CYS A 453 -8.38 10.66 20.12
CA CYS A 453 -7.61 10.30 18.94
C CYS A 453 -8.04 8.92 18.43
N LEU A 454 -8.47 8.89 17.17
CA LEU A 454 -8.98 7.70 16.52
C LEU A 454 -7.95 7.20 15.51
N LEU A 455 -7.44 5.99 15.73
CA LEU A 455 -6.35 5.43 14.95
C LEU A 455 -6.85 4.46 13.85
N ALA A 456 -7.65 4.95 12.90
CA ALA A 456 -8.16 4.10 11.82
C ALA A 456 -7.13 3.98 10.68
N ARG A 457 -6.61 2.77 10.41
CA ARG A 457 -6.19 2.37 9.05
C ARG A 457 -6.02 0.87 8.85
N ARG A 458 -6.30 0.47 7.61
CA ARG A 458 -6.55 -0.86 7.03
C ARG A 458 -5.35 -1.83 6.91
N ILE A 459 -4.34 -1.77 7.77
CA ILE A 459 -3.12 -2.60 7.57
C ILE A 459 -2.95 -3.58 8.74
N ALA A 460 -2.95 -4.87 8.39
CA ALA A 460 -3.02 -6.05 9.24
C ALA A 460 -1.77 -6.32 10.13
N LYS A 461 -1.15 -5.30 10.73
CA LYS A 461 -0.01 -5.49 11.63
C LYS A 461 -0.23 -4.78 12.96
N THR A 462 -0.40 -5.56 14.02
CA THR A 462 -0.51 -5.11 15.42
C THR A 462 0.61 -4.16 15.83
N LEU A 463 1.84 -4.33 15.31
CA LEU A 463 2.95 -3.40 15.55
C LEU A 463 2.70 -1.96 15.05
N ASP A 464 1.97 -1.76 13.94
CA ASP A 464 1.70 -0.42 13.41
C ASP A 464 0.79 0.40 14.34
N SER A 465 -0.13 -0.28 15.02
CA SER A 465 -1.04 0.35 15.99
C SER A 465 -0.28 0.95 17.19
N ILE A 466 0.72 0.23 17.70
CA ILE A 466 1.48 0.66 18.87
C ILE A 466 2.44 1.78 18.51
N THR A 467 3.19 1.64 17.41
CA THR A 467 4.13 2.67 16.95
C THR A 467 3.43 4.01 16.74
N ARG A 468 2.19 3.97 16.23
CA ARG A 468 1.36 5.17 16.08
C ARG A 468 0.81 5.69 17.40
N THR A 469 0.42 4.81 18.33
CA THR A 469 0.03 5.22 19.69
C THR A 469 1.19 5.91 20.40
N MET A 470 2.38 5.36 20.25
CA MET A 470 3.63 5.95 20.71
C MET A 470 3.89 7.32 20.09
N TYR A 471 3.74 7.44 18.77
CA TYR A 471 3.85 8.71 18.07
C TYR A 471 2.87 9.75 18.63
N LEU A 472 1.61 9.38 18.88
CA LEU A 472 0.62 10.27 19.48
C LEU A 472 0.99 10.70 20.89
N TRP A 473 1.47 9.80 21.74
CA TRP A 473 1.93 10.14 23.10
C TRP A 473 3.13 11.08 23.06
N ASN A 474 3.97 10.98 22.03
CA ASN A 474 5.10 11.86 21.82
C ASN A 474 4.67 13.26 21.32
N GLU A 475 3.73 13.31 20.38
CA GLU A 475 3.16 14.57 19.83
C GLU A 475 2.30 15.33 20.84
N HIS A 476 1.72 14.62 21.80
CA HIS A 476 0.81 15.15 22.81
C HIS A 476 1.32 14.90 24.24
N PRO A 477 2.44 15.52 24.65
CA PRO A 477 3.10 15.20 25.91
C PRO A 477 2.49 15.88 27.14
N CYS A 478 1.51 16.77 26.97
CA CYS A 478 1.07 17.70 28.01
C CYS A 478 -0.26 17.31 28.67
N TYR A 479 -0.60 16.03 28.68
CA TYR A 479 -1.82 15.50 29.31
C TYR A 479 -1.50 14.94 30.69
N ASP A 480 -2.47 15.07 31.60
CA ASP A 480 -2.33 14.63 32.99
C ASP A 480 -2.45 13.10 33.09
N GLY A 481 -3.06 12.48 32.07
CA GLY A 481 -3.18 11.05 31.93
C GLY A 481 -3.41 10.59 30.50
N TYR A 482 -3.14 9.31 30.27
CA TYR A 482 -3.31 8.64 28.98
C TYR A 482 -4.15 7.39 29.19
N LEU A 483 -5.38 7.39 28.67
CA LEU A 483 -6.28 6.24 28.71
C LEU A 483 -6.21 5.52 27.37
N TRP A 484 -5.74 4.28 27.38
CA TRP A 484 -5.59 3.43 26.21
C TRP A 484 -6.70 2.39 26.22
N ALA A 485 -7.43 2.27 25.11
CA ALA A 485 -8.38 1.18 24.88
C ALA A 485 -8.53 0.84 23.39
N PRO A 486 -8.81 -0.42 23.01
CA PRO A 486 -9.22 -0.75 21.66
C PRO A 486 -10.67 -0.32 21.44
N PHE A 487 -11.02 -0.21 20.17
CA PHE A 487 -12.34 0.27 19.75
C PHE A 487 -13.50 -0.67 20.16
N ASP A 488 -13.26 -1.98 20.37
CA ASP A 488 -14.24 -2.96 20.86
C ASP A 488 -14.27 -3.05 22.38
N THR A 489 -13.72 -2.05 23.08
CA THR A 489 -13.84 -1.98 24.53
C THR A 489 -14.92 -1.01 24.94
N LEU A 490 -15.91 -1.49 25.71
CA LEU A 490 -16.79 -0.58 26.43
C LEU A 490 -16.03 0.02 27.62
N LEU A 491 -16.08 1.35 27.75
CA LEU A 491 -15.59 2.07 28.91
C LEU A 491 -16.77 2.50 29.79
N ASN A 492 -16.88 1.95 31.00
CA ASN A 492 -17.85 2.41 32.00
C ASN A 492 -17.35 3.70 32.67
N VAL A 493 -17.50 4.83 31.99
CA VAL A 493 -16.86 6.10 32.38
C VAL A 493 -17.21 6.55 33.81
N PRO A 494 -18.49 6.53 34.28
CA PRO A 494 -18.80 6.88 35.66
C PRO A 494 -17.99 6.02 36.65
N ARG A 495 -17.86 4.73 36.37
CA ARG A 495 -17.07 3.83 37.19
C ARG A 495 -15.58 4.19 37.23
N LEU A 496 -15.02 4.48 36.05
CA LEU A 496 -13.62 4.89 35.91
C LEU A 496 -13.31 6.23 36.58
N GLN A 497 -14.30 7.11 36.77
CA GLN A 497 -14.12 8.38 37.51
C GLN A 497 -13.76 8.16 38.99
N LEU A 498 -14.07 6.99 39.56
CA LEU A 498 -13.72 6.67 40.96
C LEU A 498 -12.24 6.28 41.12
N PHE A 499 -11.51 6.11 40.02
CA PHE A 499 -10.11 5.74 40.04
C PHE A 499 -9.23 6.98 40.22
N ASP A 500 -8.19 6.88 41.06
CA ASP A 500 -7.22 7.96 41.25
C ASP A 500 -6.36 8.10 39.99
N GLN A 501 -6.57 9.20 39.25
CA GLN A 501 -5.85 9.55 38.02
C GLN A 501 -4.36 9.84 38.23
N ASN A 502 -3.88 9.86 39.48
CA ASN A 502 -2.46 9.88 39.77
C ASN A 502 -1.83 8.48 39.75
N LYS A 503 -2.60 7.39 39.70
CA LYS A 503 -2.05 6.02 39.74
C LYS A 503 -2.26 5.31 38.42
N PHE A 504 -1.46 4.28 38.16
CA PHE A 504 -1.69 3.40 37.02
C PHE A 504 -3.00 2.63 37.19
N TRP A 505 -3.78 2.48 36.12
CA TRP A 505 -4.95 1.60 36.12
C TRP A 505 -4.71 0.46 35.15
N TYR A 506 -4.87 -0.76 35.63
CA TYR A 506 -4.73 -1.94 34.81
C TYR A 506 -5.43 -3.12 35.47
N HIS A 507 -5.83 -4.09 34.66
CA HIS A 507 -6.36 -5.35 35.10
C HIS A 507 -5.25 -6.28 35.63
N SER A 508 -4.53 -5.84 36.67
CA SER A 508 -3.30 -6.49 37.17
C SER A 508 -3.57 -7.52 38.27
N PRO A 509 -2.85 -8.66 38.32
CA PRO A 509 -2.86 -9.55 39.50
C PRO A 509 -2.30 -8.87 40.77
N PHE A 510 -1.59 -7.76 40.62
CA PHE A 510 -1.03 -6.96 41.71
C PHE A 510 -1.85 -5.69 41.97
N GLY A 511 -2.99 -5.53 41.28
CA GLY A 511 -3.82 -4.35 41.37
C GLY A 511 -4.56 -4.30 42.70
N ARG A 512 -4.63 -3.11 43.29
CA ARG A 512 -5.48 -2.84 44.44
C ARG A 512 -6.90 -2.52 43.95
N TYR A 513 -7.87 -3.30 44.43
CA TYR A 513 -9.29 -3.05 44.15
C TYR A 513 -9.72 -1.64 44.56
N VAL A 514 -10.49 -1.00 43.68
CA VAL A 514 -11.16 0.28 43.95
C VAL A 514 -12.58 -0.05 44.40
N PRO A 515 -12.94 0.10 45.70
CA PRO A 515 -14.25 -0.28 46.19
C PRO A 515 -15.38 0.42 45.43
N ASN A 516 -16.40 -0.34 45.07
CA ASN A 516 -17.61 0.18 44.46
C ASN A 516 -18.71 0.33 45.53
N GLN A 517 -19.20 1.56 45.69
CA GLN A 517 -20.29 1.86 46.64
C GLN A 517 -21.62 1.20 46.26
N ALA A 518 -21.78 0.80 45.00
CA ALA A 518 -22.95 0.06 44.53
C ALA A 518 -22.93 -1.41 44.95
N LEU A 519 -21.79 -1.91 45.45
CA LEU A 519 -21.62 -3.28 45.93
C LEU A 519 -21.57 -3.31 47.45
N ASP A 520 -22.11 -4.38 48.04
CA ASP A 520 -21.93 -4.65 49.47
C ASP A 520 -20.43 -4.77 49.81
N PRO A 521 -19.97 -4.34 51.00
CA PRO A 521 -18.56 -4.48 51.39
C PRO A 521 -18.02 -5.92 51.30
N SER A 522 -18.86 -6.93 51.54
CA SER A 522 -18.44 -8.33 51.38
C SER A 522 -18.22 -8.72 49.92
N ALA A 523 -19.02 -8.17 48.99
CA ALA A 523 -18.86 -8.38 47.56
C ALA A 523 -17.59 -7.71 47.03
N ASN A 524 -17.29 -6.48 47.48
CA ASN A 524 -16.04 -5.77 47.17
C ASN A 524 -14.79 -6.52 47.66
N ALA A 525 -14.91 -7.32 48.73
CA ALA A 525 -13.79 -8.12 49.25
C ALA A 525 -13.67 -9.49 48.57
N ASN A 526 -14.67 -9.92 47.80
CA ASN A 526 -14.73 -11.25 47.25
C ASN A 526 -14.13 -11.29 45.84
N ALA A 527 -12.90 -11.79 45.71
CA ALA A 527 -12.20 -11.92 44.43
C ALA A 527 -13.02 -12.66 43.35
N SER A 528 -13.90 -13.59 43.72
CA SER A 528 -14.75 -14.31 42.74
C SER A 528 -15.84 -13.46 42.09
N PHE A 529 -16.13 -12.27 42.64
CA PHE A 529 -17.06 -11.29 42.08
C PHE A 529 -16.41 -10.34 41.08
N HIS A 530 -15.08 -10.37 41.01
CA HIS A 530 -14.28 -9.59 40.09
C HIS A 530 -13.90 -10.43 38.87
N ALA A 531 -13.53 -9.76 37.79
CA ALA A 531 -12.89 -10.46 36.67
C ALA A 531 -11.60 -11.15 37.18
N PRO A 532 -11.22 -12.33 36.66
CA PRO A 532 -9.96 -12.96 37.02
C PRO A 532 -8.80 -12.11 36.49
N PRO A 533 -7.72 -11.85 37.25
CA PRO A 533 -6.67 -10.90 36.89
C PRO A 533 -5.88 -11.30 35.63
N ALA A 534 -5.08 -10.36 35.10
CA ALA A 534 -4.16 -10.64 34.00
C ALA A 534 -3.20 -11.81 34.31
N ASN A 535 -2.81 -12.50 33.26
CA ASN A 535 -1.95 -13.66 33.33
C ASN A 535 -0.48 -13.26 33.50
N ILE A 536 0.29 -14.09 34.18
CA ILE A 536 1.75 -13.95 34.25
C ILE A 536 2.34 -15.04 33.36
N SER A 537 3.45 -14.73 32.67
CA SER A 537 4.12 -15.72 31.84
C SER A 537 4.47 -16.97 32.64
N PRO A 538 4.26 -18.18 32.09
CA PRO A 538 4.93 -19.39 32.55
C PRO A 538 6.45 -19.27 32.39
N ASP A 539 7.20 -20.21 32.98
CA ASP A 539 8.65 -20.33 32.82
C ASP A 539 9.02 -20.44 31.31
N PRO A 540 9.84 -19.51 30.77
CA PRO A 540 10.18 -19.47 29.35
C PRO A 540 10.89 -20.73 28.85
N ALA A 541 11.53 -21.54 29.71
CA ALA A 541 12.28 -22.72 29.30
C ALA A 541 11.41 -23.85 28.72
N ASN A 542 10.09 -23.84 28.94
CA ASN A 542 9.19 -24.95 28.62
C ASN A 542 8.00 -24.59 27.71
N MET A 543 7.96 -23.40 27.09
CA MET A 543 6.77 -22.99 26.31
C MET A 543 6.85 -23.27 24.80
N THR A 544 8.04 -23.49 24.24
CA THR A 544 8.18 -23.80 22.81
C THR A 544 7.93 -25.26 22.50
N THR A 545 8.24 -26.17 23.43
CA THR A 545 8.08 -27.62 23.29
C THR A 545 6.63 -28.11 23.35
N PRO A 546 5.72 -27.56 24.19
CA PRO A 546 4.31 -27.94 24.24
C PRO A 546 3.37 -26.99 23.48
N TRP A 547 3.88 -26.02 22.70
CA TRP A 547 3.03 -25.06 21.99
C TRP A 547 2.04 -25.77 21.04
N LYS A 548 0.74 -25.66 21.31
CA LYS A 548 -0.33 -26.36 20.57
C LYS A 548 -0.94 -25.56 19.42
N GLY A 549 -0.39 -24.38 19.09
CA GLY A 549 -0.95 -23.48 18.08
C GLY A 549 -1.90 -22.42 18.66
N TRP A 550 -2.85 -21.95 17.84
CA TRP A 550 -3.87 -20.96 18.25
C TRP A 550 -4.85 -21.56 19.27
N GLY A 551 -5.20 -20.85 20.35
CA GLY A 551 -5.98 -21.38 21.48
C GLY A 551 -5.45 -20.94 22.85
N GLU A 552 -5.19 -21.88 23.76
CA GLU A 552 -4.80 -21.59 25.16
C GLU A 552 -3.40 -20.96 25.29
N ASP A 553 -2.45 -21.35 24.43
CA ASP A 553 -1.02 -20.95 24.51
C ASP A 553 -0.61 -19.89 23.48
N TRP A 554 -1.58 -19.34 22.74
CA TRP A 554 -1.33 -18.78 21.41
C TRP A 554 -0.39 -17.57 21.39
N TRP A 555 -0.48 -16.68 22.38
CA TRP A 555 0.41 -15.53 22.45
C TRP A 555 1.71 -15.82 23.22
N TRP A 556 1.73 -16.79 24.13
CA TRP A 556 2.90 -17.04 24.98
C TRP A 556 3.97 -17.88 24.29
N GLY A 557 3.57 -19.00 23.68
CA GLY A 557 4.50 -19.97 23.08
C GLY A 557 4.89 -19.68 21.64
N SER A 558 4.28 -18.67 21.00
CA SER A 558 4.56 -18.34 19.60
C SER A 558 6.03 -17.98 19.40
N PRO A 559 6.76 -18.66 18.50
CA PRO A 559 8.17 -18.35 18.25
C PRO A 559 8.39 -17.02 17.52
N HIS A 560 7.32 -16.40 17.00
CA HIS A 560 7.39 -15.18 16.20
C HIS A 560 7.02 -13.92 16.97
N VAL A 561 6.23 -14.05 18.03
CA VAL A 561 5.74 -12.92 18.82
C VAL A 561 5.65 -13.17 20.33
N GLY A 562 5.81 -14.41 20.78
CA GLY A 562 5.64 -14.79 22.19
C GLY A 562 6.86 -14.54 23.06
N LEU A 563 6.97 -15.26 24.17
CA LEU A 563 7.99 -15.05 25.20
C LEU A 563 9.42 -15.00 24.65
N PRO A 564 9.89 -15.94 23.79
CA PRO A 564 11.27 -15.92 23.30
C PRO A 564 11.62 -14.63 22.55
N VAL A 565 10.63 -14.01 21.91
CA VAL A 565 10.79 -12.77 21.16
C VAL A 565 10.76 -11.55 22.08
N CYS A 566 10.00 -11.62 23.18
CA CYS A 566 9.90 -10.55 24.17
C CYS A 566 11.11 -10.47 25.12
N MET A 567 11.77 -11.59 25.41
CA MET A 567 12.89 -11.63 26.37
C MET A 567 14.07 -10.70 26.03
N PRO A 568 14.55 -10.63 24.77
CA PRO A 568 15.62 -9.68 24.41
C PRO A 568 15.25 -8.21 24.66
N ALA A 569 13.96 -7.86 24.65
CA ALA A 569 13.52 -6.52 25.03
C ALA A 569 13.59 -6.32 26.54
N LEU A 570 13.13 -7.29 27.33
CA LEU A 570 13.22 -7.25 28.79
C LEU A 570 14.67 -7.08 29.25
N GLU A 571 15.61 -7.84 28.67
CA GLU A 571 17.04 -7.77 29.02
C GLU A 571 17.66 -6.37 28.82
N LYS A 572 17.14 -5.60 27.87
CA LYS A 572 17.58 -4.21 27.61
C LYS A 572 17.01 -3.21 28.61
N VAL A 573 15.99 -3.59 29.38
CA VAL A 573 15.38 -2.69 30.38
C VAL A 573 16.36 -2.46 31.54
N PRO A 574 16.52 -1.21 32.01
CA PRO A 574 17.32 -0.88 33.19
C PRO A 574 17.07 -1.81 34.38
N GLU A 575 18.15 -2.18 35.07
CA GLU A 575 18.11 -3.18 36.14
C GLU A 575 17.12 -2.82 37.26
N ALA A 576 17.07 -1.57 37.70
CA ALA A 576 16.13 -1.11 38.73
C ALA A 576 14.65 -1.39 38.38
N GLN A 577 14.27 -1.22 37.11
CA GLN A 577 12.89 -1.49 36.65
C GLN A 577 12.61 -2.99 36.60
N ARG A 578 13.60 -3.79 36.19
CA ARG A 578 13.50 -5.27 36.23
C ARG A 578 13.42 -5.80 37.65
N GLU A 579 14.18 -5.25 38.59
CA GLU A 579 14.10 -5.61 40.01
C GLU A 579 12.73 -5.30 40.60
N ARG A 580 12.12 -4.18 40.21
CA ARG A 580 10.73 -3.87 40.58
C ARG A 580 9.75 -4.91 40.08
N LEU A 581 9.83 -5.29 38.80
CA LEU A 581 8.97 -6.34 38.25
C LEU A 581 9.21 -7.67 38.97
N ALA A 582 10.46 -8.03 39.21
CA ALA A 582 10.85 -9.24 39.94
C ALA A 582 10.29 -9.26 41.37
N ALA A 583 10.24 -8.11 42.04
CA ALA A 583 9.64 -7.99 43.37
C ALA A 583 8.12 -8.21 43.36
N LEU A 584 7.43 -7.92 42.25
CA LEU A 584 6.00 -8.20 42.09
C LEU A 584 5.74 -9.68 41.73
N THR A 585 6.51 -10.22 40.79
CA THR A 585 6.28 -11.57 40.24
C THR A 585 6.95 -12.68 41.05
N GLY A 586 7.88 -12.33 41.94
CA GLY A 586 8.75 -13.27 42.66
C GLY A 586 9.90 -13.84 41.83
N GLU A 587 10.01 -13.48 40.54
CA GLU A 587 11.00 -14.02 39.63
C GLU A 587 11.52 -12.96 38.65
N ARG A 588 12.83 -13.00 38.38
CA ARG A 588 13.54 -11.96 37.60
C ARG A 588 13.06 -11.84 36.16
N ASP A 589 12.69 -12.97 35.56
CA ASP A 589 12.49 -13.10 34.12
C ASP A 589 11.02 -13.40 33.76
N ARG A 590 10.08 -13.00 34.63
CA ARG A 590 8.64 -13.14 34.40
C ARG A 590 8.05 -11.92 33.71
N LEU A 591 7.46 -12.14 32.55
CA LEU A 591 6.68 -11.15 31.81
C LEU A 591 5.21 -11.18 32.27
N ILE A 592 4.52 -10.07 32.06
CA ILE A 592 3.09 -9.96 32.38
C ILE A 592 2.34 -9.87 31.06
N GLY A 593 1.22 -10.57 30.98
CA GLY A 593 0.43 -10.57 29.77
C GLY A 593 -1.03 -10.89 30.00
N GLY A 594 -1.78 -10.88 28.92
CA GLY A 594 -3.23 -10.75 28.98
C GLY A 594 -3.63 -9.37 28.48
N SER A 595 -4.90 -9.05 28.71
CA SER A 595 -5.57 -7.93 28.03
C SER A 595 -4.77 -6.62 28.10
N ALA A 596 -4.36 -6.09 26.95
CA ALA A 596 -3.89 -4.72 26.73
C ALA A 596 -5.07 -3.81 26.36
N ASP A 597 -6.30 -4.23 26.68
CA ASP A 597 -7.52 -3.58 26.23
C ASP A 597 -7.89 -2.37 27.08
N THR A 598 -7.41 -2.26 28.31
CA THR A 598 -7.60 -1.05 29.10
C THR A 598 -6.42 -0.80 30.01
N MET A 599 -5.74 0.32 29.78
CA MET A 599 -4.71 0.81 30.68
C MET A 599 -4.76 2.33 30.79
N TYR A 600 -4.50 2.82 31.99
CA TYR A 600 -4.33 4.25 32.24
C TYR A 600 -2.93 4.51 32.78
N ILE A 601 -2.23 5.45 32.14
CA ILE A 601 -0.86 5.84 32.47
C ILE A 601 -0.91 7.30 32.94
N PRO A 602 -0.53 7.60 34.20
CA PRO A 602 -0.38 8.97 34.65
C PRO A 602 0.62 9.73 33.78
N GLY A 603 0.33 10.99 33.46
CA GLY A 603 1.10 11.77 32.50
C GLY A 603 2.57 11.93 32.88
N ARG A 604 2.86 12.03 34.19
CA ARG A 604 4.23 12.07 34.72
C ARG A 604 5.06 10.81 34.44
N HIS A 605 4.40 9.66 34.24
CA HIS A 605 5.04 8.37 33.96
C HIS A 605 5.05 8.01 32.47
N ARG A 606 4.42 8.82 31.61
CA ARG A 606 4.34 8.58 30.16
C ARG A 606 5.71 8.34 29.54
N ALA A 607 6.68 9.21 29.82
CA ALA A 607 8.02 9.12 29.24
C ALA A 607 8.70 7.79 29.60
N THR A 608 8.63 7.40 30.87
CA THR A 608 9.19 6.12 31.36
C THR A 608 8.51 4.93 30.69
N PHE A 609 7.17 4.88 30.71
CA PHE A 609 6.41 3.82 30.04
C PHE A 609 6.77 3.71 28.56
N MET A 610 6.81 4.84 27.86
CA MET A 610 7.12 4.92 26.43
C MET A 610 8.52 4.41 26.13
N SER A 611 9.51 4.82 26.93
CA SER A 611 10.89 4.37 26.76
C SER A 611 11.03 2.85 26.88
N ILE A 612 10.30 2.24 27.82
CA ILE A 612 10.29 0.79 28.04
C ILE A 612 9.53 0.09 26.91
N LEU A 613 8.32 0.54 26.59
CA LEU A 613 7.51 -0.05 25.50
C LEU A 613 8.27 -0.01 24.17
N ALA A 614 9.04 1.05 23.90
CA ALA A 614 9.88 1.16 22.71
C ALA A 614 10.88 0.00 22.59
N LEU A 615 11.43 -0.51 23.70
CA LEU A 615 12.35 -1.64 23.69
C LEU A 615 11.63 -2.92 23.24
N PHE A 616 10.40 -3.14 23.69
CA PHE A 616 9.57 -4.26 23.24
C PHE A 616 9.22 -4.15 21.76
N LEU A 617 8.98 -2.96 21.24
CA LEU A 617 8.70 -2.75 19.81
C LEU A 617 9.91 -2.86 18.88
N GLN A 618 11.13 -2.81 19.42
CA GLN A 618 12.32 -3.18 18.65
C GLN A 618 12.34 -4.69 18.34
N THR A 619 11.51 -5.47 19.03
CA THR A 619 11.28 -6.89 18.79
C THR A 619 9.89 -7.09 18.17
N ASN A 620 9.58 -8.31 17.76
CA ASN A 620 8.21 -8.65 17.34
C ASN A 620 7.32 -9.06 18.54
N CYS A 621 7.65 -8.63 19.76
CA CYS A 621 6.89 -9.00 20.96
C CYS A 621 5.41 -8.66 20.83
N PHE A 622 4.55 -9.59 21.21
CA PHE A 622 3.12 -9.45 21.13
C PHE A 622 2.61 -8.35 22.07
N LEU A 623 1.65 -7.55 21.60
CA LEU A 623 1.13 -6.39 22.35
C LEU A 623 0.59 -6.77 23.74
N GLU A 624 -0.19 -7.84 23.80
CA GLU A 624 -0.79 -8.38 25.02
C GLU A 624 0.26 -8.93 26.01
N ILE A 625 1.56 -8.82 25.70
CA ILE A 625 2.69 -9.08 26.60
C ILE A 625 3.48 -7.78 26.80
N ALA A 626 3.83 -7.12 25.71
CA ALA A 626 4.66 -5.92 25.70
C ALA A 626 4.08 -4.78 26.55
N ALA A 627 2.81 -4.41 26.34
CA ALA A 627 2.23 -3.25 27.01
C ALA A 627 1.93 -3.50 28.50
N PRO A 628 1.34 -4.64 28.90
CA PRO A 628 1.20 -4.98 30.31
C PRO A 628 2.55 -5.06 31.03
N THR A 629 3.57 -5.69 30.42
CA THR A 629 4.91 -5.75 31.02
C THR A 629 5.51 -4.35 31.15
N ALA A 630 5.46 -3.52 30.09
CA ALA A 630 5.98 -2.16 30.12
C ALA A 630 5.30 -1.29 31.20
N LEU A 631 4.01 -1.48 31.43
CA LEU A 631 3.26 -0.80 32.50
C LEU A 631 3.84 -1.12 33.88
N HIS A 632 4.09 -2.40 34.18
CA HIS A 632 4.61 -2.81 35.48
C HIS A 632 6.09 -2.47 35.66
N LEU A 633 6.88 -2.47 34.58
CA LEU A 633 8.26 -1.98 34.61
C LEU A 633 8.34 -0.47 34.82
N ALA A 634 7.34 0.29 34.35
CA ALA A 634 7.26 1.74 34.52
C ALA A 634 6.72 2.16 35.91
N LEU A 635 6.19 1.22 36.69
CA LEU A 635 5.59 1.46 38.00
C LEU A 635 6.67 1.81 39.04
N PRO A 636 6.61 2.99 39.70
CA PRO A 636 7.50 3.30 40.81
C PRO A 636 7.39 2.32 41.99
N HIS A 637 8.41 2.27 42.84
CA HIS A 637 8.43 1.38 44.01
C HIS A 637 7.37 1.72 45.07
N ASP A 638 7.02 3.00 45.19
CA ASP A 638 6.12 3.58 46.17
C ASP A 638 4.68 3.77 45.64
N GLU A 639 4.41 3.32 44.42
CA GLU A 639 3.10 3.40 43.79
C GLU A 639 2.48 2.02 43.58
N ASP A 640 1.15 2.00 43.64
CA ASP A 640 0.33 0.82 43.37
C ASP A 640 -0.38 0.97 42.02
N ILE A 641 -0.75 -0.17 41.44
CA ILE A 641 -1.70 -0.24 40.32
C ILE A 641 -3.12 -0.32 40.90
N LEU A 642 -4.06 0.41 40.32
CA LEU A 642 -5.49 0.25 40.61
C LEU A 642 -6.09 -0.82 39.72
N TYR A 643 -6.76 -1.79 40.34
CA TYR A 643 -7.38 -2.91 39.64
C TYR A 643 -8.61 -2.47 38.85
N VAL A 644 -8.59 -2.70 37.54
CA VAL A 644 -9.74 -2.51 36.65
C VAL A 644 -10.45 -3.85 36.47
N ASP A 645 -11.76 -3.91 36.77
CA ASP A 645 -12.64 -5.04 36.46
C ASP A 645 -12.90 -5.12 34.95
N HIS A 646 -11.89 -5.59 34.22
CA HIS A 646 -11.91 -5.81 32.78
C HIS A 646 -12.40 -7.21 32.44
N TRP A 647 -13.49 -7.30 31.69
CA TRP A 647 -14.06 -8.58 31.27
C TRP A 647 -13.70 -8.92 29.83
N TRP A 648 -13.12 -10.10 29.63
CA TRP A 648 -12.90 -10.67 28.30
C TRP A 648 -13.93 -11.76 28.01
N ILE A 649 -14.79 -11.52 27.02
CA ILE A 649 -15.90 -12.43 26.69
C ILE A 649 -15.78 -12.98 25.28
N TRP A 650 -15.98 -14.29 25.17
CA TRP A 650 -15.99 -15.02 23.91
C TRP A 650 -17.39 -15.49 23.50
N GLN A 651 -18.37 -15.28 24.37
CA GLN A 651 -19.74 -15.73 24.19
C GLN A 651 -20.71 -14.55 24.36
N PRO A 652 -21.77 -14.49 23.55
CA PRO A 652 -22.77 -13.44 23.64
C PRO A 652 -23.53 -13.49 24.98
N PRO A 653 -24.16 -12.37 25.39
CA PRO A 653 -24.30 -11.14 24.61
C PRO A 653 -23.02 -10.27 24.61
N PHE A 654 -22.71 -9.68 23.45
CA PHE A 654 -21.55 -8.79 23.25
C PHE A 654 -21.94 -7.31 23.35
N ASP A 655 -22.91 -7.02 24.21
CA ASP A 655 -23.58 -5.73 24.30
C ASP A 655 -23.81 -5.30 25.76
N THR A 656 -24.62 -4.27 25.96
CA THR A 656 -24.96 -3.70 27.26
C THR A 656 -25.77 -4.65 28.16
N ALA A 657 -26.41 -5.69 27.60
CA ALA A 657 -27.13 -6.69 28.38
C ALA A 657 -26.16 -7.54 29.22
N PHE A 658 -24.95 -7.82 28.71
CA PHE A 658 -23.90 -8.48 29.48
C PHE A 658 -23.59 -7.70 30.77
N VAL A 659 -23.35 -6.39 30.62
CA VAL A 659 -23.00 -5.51 31.75
C VAL A 659 -24.10 -5.51 32.82
N ARG A 660 -25.35 -5.29 32.39
CA ARG A 660 -26.49 -5.29 33.31
C ARG A 660 -26.69 -6.65 33.98
N GLY A 661 -26.47 -7.74 33.25
CA GLY A 661 -26.49 -9.10 33.79
C GLY A 661 -25.46 -9.28 34.90
N LYS A 662 -24.20 -8.84 34.67
CA LYS A 662 -23.14 -8.91 35.68
C LYS A 662 -23.44 -8.06 36.91
N TRP A 663 -23.99 -6.85 36.73
CA TRP A 663 -24.45 -6.04 37.85
C TRP A 663 -25.59 -6.72 38.64
N ALA A 664 -26.52 -7.40 37.96
CA ALA A 664 -27.59 -8.15 38.62
C ALA A 664 -27.07 -9.37 39.39
N GLU A 665 -25.96 -9.97 38.96
CA GLU A 665 -25.22 -11.00 39.70
C GLU A 665 -24.41 -10.43 40.89
N GLY A 666 -24.44 -9.11 41.12
CA GLY A 666 -23.63 -8.44 42.14
C GLY A 666 -22.16 -8.24 41.76
N ARG A 667 -21.79 -8.50 40.51
CA ARG A 667 -20.43 -8.29 39.97
C ARG A 667 -20.28 -6.88 39.42
N GLU A 668 -19.04 -6.44 39.22
CA GLU A 668 -18.75 -5.16 38.57
C GLU A 668 -18.12 -5.32 37.19
N VAL A 669 -18.35 -4.33 36.32
CA VAL A 669 -17.75 -4.24 34.99
C VAL A 669 -17.28 -2.79 34.80
N ASP A 670 -15.97 -2.59 34.94
CA ASP A 670 -15.35 -1.29 34.69
C ASP A 670 -15.11 -1.10 33.20
N THR A 671 -14.65 -2.17 32.54
CA THR A 671 -14.47 -2.25 31.10
C THR A 671 -14.76 -3.66 30.61
N PHE A 672 -15.06 -3.81 29.32
CA PHE A 672 -15.09 -5.14 28.72
C PHE A 672 -14.74 -5.09 27.24
N HIS A 673 -13.97 -6.08 26.80
CA HIS A 673 -13.53 -6.26 25.43
C HIS A 673 -14.55 -7.08 24.63
N ALA A 674 -14.50 -6.97 23.29
CA ALA A 674 -15.44 -7.56 22.34
C ALA A 674 -16.85 -6.96 22.39
N PHE A 675 -16.97 -5.69 22.80
CA PHE A 675 -18.21 -4.94 22.64
C PHE A 675 -18.53 -4.69 21.17
N HIS A 676 -19.69 -5.16 20.75
CA HIS A 676 -20.18 -4.94 19.41
C HIS A 676 -21.15 -3.76 19.38
N TRP A 677 -20.87 -2.77 18.54
CA TRP A 677 -21.79 -1.66 18.27
C TRP A 677 -22.77 -1.95 17.13
N GLY A 678 -22.59 -3.09 16.45
CA GLY A 678 -23.41 -3.56 15.35
C GLY A 678 -23.72 -5.05 15.45
N GLU A 679 -24.36 -5.60 14.44
CA GLU A 679 -24.62 -7.05 14.31
C GLU A 679 -24.06 -7.55 12.98
N PRO A 680 -23.66 -8.83 12.89
CA PRO A 680 -23.36 -9.43 11.61
C PRO A 680 -24.64 -9.39 10.77
N SER A 681 -24.59 -8.77 9.60
CA SER A 681 -25.69 -8.85 8.64
C SER A 681 -25.95 -10.32 8.32
N GLY A 682 -27.22 -10.70 8.16
CA GLY A 682 -27.61 -12.05 7.76
C GLY A 682 -27.05 -12.48 6.39
N LYS A 683 -26.34 -11.60 5.67
CA LYS A 683 -25.79 -11.79 4.33
C LYS A 683 -24.26 -11.66 4.29
N GLY A 684 -23.55 -12.41 5.14
CA GLY A 684 -22.15 -12.76 4.86
C GLY A 684 -21.09 -11.89 5.54
N GLY A 685 -21.18 -11.72 6.86
CA GLY A 685 -20.04 -11.25 7.67
C GLY A 685 -19.76 -9.74 7.64
N VAL A 686 -20.55 -8.97 6.90
CA VAL A 686 -20.54 -7.49 6.98
C VAL A 686 -21.28 -7.08 8.25
N TRP A 687 -20.65 -6.29 9.11
CA TRP A 687 -21.25 -5.77 10.33
C TRP A 687 -22.10 -4.54 10.03
N GLU A 688 -23.41 -4.60 10.32
CA GLU A 688 -24.32 -3.47 10.19
C GLU A 688 -24.36 -2.67 11.51
N PRO A 689 -24.21 -1.34 11.48
CA PRO A 689 -24.27 -0.54 12.69
C PRO A 689 -25.70 -0.48 13.25
N HIS A 690 -25.84 -0.60 14.57
CA HIS A 690 -27.12 -0.49 15.28
C HIS A 690 -27.14 0.81 16.11
N PRO A 691 -27.58 1.94 15.53
CA PRO A 691 -27.50 3.25 16.17
C PRO A 691 -28.25 3.33 17.51
N GLU A 692 -29.28 2.50 17.72
CA GLU A 692 -29.98 2.33 18.99
C GLU A 692 -29.06 1.90 20.15
N ARG A 693 -27.97 1.19 19.85
CA ARG A 693 -26.97 0.81 20.87
C ARG A 693 -26.26 2.02 21.45
N VAL A 694 -26.13 3.13 20.72
CA VAL A 694 -25.60 4.38 21.28
C VAL A 694 -26.50 4.90 22.39
N ALA A 695 -27.81 4.91 22.14
CA ALA A 695 -28.80 5.33 23.13
C ALA A 695 -28.79 4.37 24.32
N ASP A 696 -28.59 3.07 24.09
CA ASP A 696 -28.54 2.11 25.17
C ASP A 696 -27.27 2.17 26.02
N VAL A 697 -26.09 2.33 25.42
CA VAL A 697 -24.83 2.59 26.16
C VAL A 697 -24.95 3.86 26.99
N ARG A 698 -25.56 4.90 26.41
CA ARG A 698 -25.86 6.14 27.10
C ARG A 698 -26.73 5.95 28.33
N ARG A 699 -27.80 5.15 28.24
CA ARG A 699 -28.63 4.77 29.40
C ARG A 699 -27.83 3.93 30.40
N LEU A 700 -27.05 2.96 29.92
CA LEU A 700 -26.17 2.13 30.77
C LEU A 700 -25.22 2.99 31.61
N LEU A 701 -24.61 4.03 31.03
CA LEU A 701 -23.77 4.95 31.79
C LEU A 701 -24.57 5.74 32.84
N GLN A 702 -25.78 6.17 32.52
CA GLN A 702 -26.62 6.84 33.53
C GLN A 702 -26.99 5.89 34.66
N ASP A 703 -27.30 4.63 34.34
CA ASP A 703 -27.57 3.59 35.34
C ASP A 703 -26.33 3.38 36.22
N SER A 704 -25.13 3.30 35.62
CA SER A 704 -23.87 3.18 36.37
C SER A 704 -23.62 4.39 37.27
N ALA A 705 -23.84 5.61 36.76
CA ALA A 705 -23.67 6.82 37.53
C ALA A 705 -24.63 6.88 38.71
N ALA A 706 -25.90 6.51 38.50
CA ALA A 706 -26.91 6.44 39.55
C ALA A 706 -26.55 5.41 40.62
N ARG A 707 -26.09 4.21 40.21
CA ARG A 707 -25.59 3.15 41.12
C ARG A 707 -24.46 3.65 42.02
N GLN A 708 -23.61 4.54 41.50
CA GLN A 708 -22.41 5.01 42.20
C GLN A 708 -22.56 6.40 42.84
N GLY A 709 -23.74 7.02 42.75
CA GLY A 709 -23.96 8.37 43.26
C GLY A 709 -23.17 9.47 42.52
N ILE A 710 -22.81 9.24 41.26
CA ILE A 710 -22.03 10.18 40.44
C ILE A 710 -22.95 11.11 39.67
N LEU A 711 -22.64 12.40 39.69
CA LEU A 711 -23.30 13.38 38.83
C LEU A 711 -22.82 13.20 37.38
N PHE A 712 -23.69 12.65 36.53
CA PHE A 712 -23.40 12.42 35.11
C PHE A 712 -24.37 13.18 34.20
N PRO A 713 -23.95 13.66 33.00
CA PRO A 713 -24.83 14.41 32.12
C PRO A 713 -26.13 13.67 31.79
N LYS A 714 -27.25 14.40 31.86
CA LYS A 714 -28.54 13.89 31.38
C LYS A 714 -28.51 13.76 29.85
N LEU A 715 -29.12 12.69 29.35
CA LEU A 715 -29.37 12.54 27.92
C LEU A 715 -30.19 13.71 27.40
N ARG A 716 -29.64 14.46 26.46
CA ARG A 716 -30.43 15.32 25.60
C ARG A 716 -31.11 14.42 24.58
N GLY A 717 -32.45 14.45 24.60
CA GLY A 717 -33.31 13.71 23.67
C GLY A 717 -33.09 14.11 22.22
#